data_AF-A0A3N5LIF9-F1
#
_entry.id   AF-A0A3N5LIF9-F1
#
_cell.length_a   1.000
_cell.length_b   1.000
_cell.length_c   1.000
_cell.angle_alpha   90.00
_cell.angle_beta   90.00
_cell.angle_gamma   90.00
#
_symmetry.space_group_name_H-M   'P 1'
#
loop_
_entity.id
_entity.type
_entity.pdbx_description
1 polymer ?
#
loop_
_entity_poly.entity_id
_entity_poly.type
_entity_poly.pdbx_seq_one_letter_code
_entity_poly.pdbx_strand_id
1 'polypeptide(L)'
;MSDISRVALFGKLNSVGYKAIEGATVFCKLRGNPYVEVVHWLHQILQLQNSDIHCIVRAFSLDPAKFARDVTETLDRLPRGATSISDLSPHIEDSVERAWVWATLKYGDTQVRTGYLVVAMLKTPTLRNLLSGISREFDKVKVDQLVEDFEQICASSPEKTLAASDGSQLSGQAAPGEASGAMAPAQMGKQEALKKFTVDLTEQARGGKMDPIVGRDDEIRQVIDILMRRRQNNPILVGEAGVGKTAVVEGFAQRIARGDVPPSLKEVELRALDVGLLQAGASMKGEFEQRLRSVIDEVQSSPKPVILFIDETHTLVGAGGAAGTGDAANLLKPALARGTLRTVGATTFAEYKKHIEKDPALTRRFQTVQVDEPDEPKAILMMRGVASTMEKHHQVQILDEALEAAVKLSHRYIPARQLPDKSVSLLDTACARVAVSLHATPAEVDDSRKRIEAFETELAIIGREKAIGVDIGSREAEADEQLAAERKRLAELEARWAEERTLVDELLALRAKLRAGIKPVEGTGSKLEAEATAESGGAAAPIDGAEREAQMARLQEVQKQLAELQGENPLILPTVDYQAVAAVVGDWTGIPVGRMARNEIETILKVADSLAQRVIGQDHAMHMIAKRIQTSRAGLDNPSKPIGVFMLAGTSGVGKTETALALAEALYGGEQNLITIN
;
A
#
# COMPACT_ATOMS: atom_id res chain seq x y z
N MET A 1 21.05 -27.09 -27.42
CA MET A 1 20.74 -26.28 -26.23
C MET A 1 20.78 -27.23 -25.06
N SER A 2 21.50 -26.87 -24.00
CA SER A 2 21.58 -27.69 -22.80
C SER A 2 20.16 -27.84 -22.22
N ASP A 3 19.77 -29.02 -21.74
CA ASP A 3 18.50 -29.21 -20.99
C ASP A 3 18.60 -28.61 -19.56
N ILE A 4 19.50 -27.62 -19.36
CA ILE A 4 19.73 -27.00 -18.06
C ILE A 4 18.62 -25.97 -17.84
N SER A 5 17.87 -26.15 -16.76
CA SER A 5 16.82 -25.20 -16.42
C SER A 5 17.43 -23.83 -16.10
N ARG A 6 16.76 -22.75 -16.53
CA ARG A 6 17.15 -21.38 -16.20
C ARG A 6 17.35 -21.19 -14.70
N VAL A 7 16.55 -21.84 -13.87
CA VAL A 7 16.71 -21.73 -12.41
C VAL A 7 18.01 -22.36 -11.93
N ALA A 8 18.39 -23.53 -12.45
CA ALA A 8 19.68 -24.11 -12.14
C ALA A 8 20.84 -23.23 -12.65
N LEU A 9 20.67 -22.59 -13.81
CA LEU A 9 21.67 -21.74 -14.42
C LEU A 9 21.88 -20.42 -13.67
N PHE A 10 20.82 -19.63 -13.51
CA PHE A 10 20.87 -18.34 -12.81
C PHE A 10 21.07 -18.50 -11.29
N GLY A 11 20.71 -19.64 -10.70
CA GLY A 11 21.00 -19.96 -9.30
C GLY A 11 22.50 -20.02 -8.98
N LYS A 12 23.36 -20.23 -9.99
CA LYS A 12 24.81 -20.16 -9.82
C LYS A 12 25.35 -18.76 -9.67
N LEU A 13 24.59 -17.72 -10.01
CA LEU A 13 25.03 -16.34 -9.81
C LEU A 13 25.13 -16.01 -8.32
N ASN A 14 26.11 -15.19 -7.96
CA ASN A 14 26.12 -14.56 -6.65
C ASN A 14 24.97 -13.55 -6.51
N SER A 15 24.71 -13.10 -5.28
CA SER A 15 23.57 -12.20 -5.01
C SER A 15 23.63 -10.86 -5.78
N VAL A 16 24.82 -10.37 -6.12
CA VAL A 16 25.00 -9.14 -6.93
C VAL A 16 24.55 -9.37 -8.37
N GLY A 17 25.06 -10.41 -9.03
CA GLY A 17 24.67 -10.77 -10.39
C GLY A 17 23.19 -11.12 -10.49
N TYR A 18 22.66 -11.86 -9.50
CA TYR A 18 21.26 -12.26 -9.46
C TYR A 18 20.30 -11.07 -9.29
N LYS A 19 20.52 -10.20 -8.30
CA LYS A 19 19.68 -8.99 -8.12
C LYS A 19 19.75 -8.05 -9.31
N ALA A 20 20.92 -7.94 -9.95
CA ALA A 20 21.08 -7.10 -11.12
C ALA A 20 20.27 -7.61 -12.34
N ILE A 21 20.12 -8.94 -12.51
CA ILE A 21 19.29 -9.47 -13.62
C ILE A 21 17.79 -9.33 -13.32
N GLU A 22 17.37 -9.42 -12.05
CA GLU A 22 16.00 -9.10 -11.63
C GLU A 22 15.68 -7.61 -11.90
N GLY A 23 16.57 -6.71 -11.47
CA GLY A 23 16.46 -5.28 -11.75
C GLY A 23 16.44 -4.99 -13.26
N ALA A 24 17.21 -5.74 -14.06
CA ALA A 24 17.26 -5.57 -15.50
C ALA A 24 15.93 -5.98 -16.17
N THR A 25 15.24 -6.97 -15.59
CA THR A 25 13.91 -7.38 -16.03
C THR A 25 12.90 -6.27 -15.76
N VAL A 26 12.87 -5.71 -14.55
CA VAL A 26 11.99 -4.57 -14.22
C VAL A 26 12.28 -3.36 -15.12
N PHE A 27 13.56 -3.05 -15.29
CA PHE A 27 14.00 -1.92 -16.11
C PHE A 27 13.64 -2.07 -17.59
N CYS A 28 13.77 -3.28 -18.15
CA CYS A 28 13.34 -3.62 -19.51
C CYS A 28 11.83 -3.35 -19.71
N LYS A 29 10.99 -3.72 -18.74
CA LYS A 29 9.55 -3.43 -18.76
C LYS A 29 9.27 -1.93 -18.76
N LEU A 30 9.95 -1.17 -17.90
CA LEU A 30 9.77 0.29 -17.81
C LEU A 30 10.15 1.01 -19.11
N ARG A 31 11.16 0.50 -19.84
CA ARG A 31 11.56 1.04 -21.14
C ARG A 31 10.72 0.53 -22.32
N GLY A 32 9.77 -0.38 -22.08
CA GLY A 32 8.91 -0.97 -23.10
C GLY A 32 9.68 -1.82 -24.12
N ASN A 33 10.78 -2.45 -23.69
CA ASN A 33 11.57 -3.34 -24.54
C ASN A 33 11.00 -4.77 -24.49
N PRO A 34 11.00 -5.52 -25.62
CA PRO A 34 10.41 -6.86 -25.69
C PRO A 34 11.29 -7.96 -25.07
N TYR A 35 12.61 -7.79 -25.05
CA TYR A 35 13.55 -8.80 -24.52
C TYR A 35 14.51 -8.16 -23.52
N VAL A 36 14.82 -8.88 -22.44
CA VAL A 36 15.91 -8.48 -21.53
C VAL A 36 17.24 -8.83 -22.19
N GLU A 37 17.93 -7.81 -22.69
CA GLU A 37 19.27 -7.89 -23.26
C GLU A 37 20.39 -7.73 -22.22
N VAL A 38 21.60 -8.22 -22.54
CA VAL A 38 22.81 -8.09 -21.71
C VAL A 38 23.10 -6.63 -21.30
N VAL A 39 22.78 -5.67 -22.17
CA VAL A 39 22.98 -4.25 -21.88
C VAL A 39 22.11 -3.75 -20.72
N HIS A 40 20.90 -4.31 -20.52
CA HIS A 40 20.08 -3.99 -19.34
C HIS A 40 20.75 -4.50 -18.06
N TRP A 41 21.32 -5.70 -18.13
CA TRP A 41 22.00 -6.31 -16.98
C TRP A 41 23.28 -5.55 -16.62
N LEU A 42 24.08 -5.21 -17.61
CA LEU A 42 25.27 -4.38 -17.45
C LEU A 42 24.92 -3.00 -16.86
N HIS A 43 23.86 -2.37 -17.35
CA HIS A 43 23.39 -1.08 -16.83
C HIS A 43 23.05 -1.17 -15.33
N GLN A 44 22.34 -2.22 -14.90
CA GLN A 44 22.00 -2.40 -13.49
C GLN A 44 23.23 -2.66 -12.61
N ILE A 45 24.21 -3.42 -13.09
CA ILE A 45 25.47 -3.63 -12.35
C ILE A 45 26.22 -2.30 -12.19
N LEU A 46 26.22 -1.43 -13.21
CA LEU A 46 26.89 -0.13 -13.18
C LEU A 46 26.21 0.92 -12.30
N GLN A 47 24.96 0.71 -11.87
CA GLN A 47 24.32 1.57 -10.86
C GLN A 47 24.81 1.27 -9.43
N LEU A 48 25.49 0.13 -9.22
CA LEU A 48 26.06 -0.21 -7.93
C LEU A 48 27.31 0.63 -7.64
N GLN A 49 27.59 0.90 -6.37
CA GLN A 49 28.78 1.66 -5.99
C GLN A 49 30.09 0.89 -6.24
N ASN A 50 30.06 -0.45 -6.15
CA ASN A 50 31.23 -1.29 -6.32
C ASN A 50 30.82 -2.73 -6.72
N SER A 51 31.56 -3.32 -7.66
CA SER A 51 31.41 -4.71 -8.14
C SER A 51 32.70 -5.16 -8.85
N ASP A 52 32.78 -6.42 -9.29
CA ASP A 52 33.92 -6.90 -10.07
C ASP A 52 34.07 -6.11 -11.38
N ILE A 53 32.95 -5.74 -12.04
CA ILE A 53 32.98 -4.90 -13.24
C ILE A 53 33.63 -3.55 -12.95
N HIS A 54 33.32 -2.92 -11.81
CA HIS A 54 33.97 -1.66 -11.41
C HIS A 54 35.47 -1.83 -11.15
N CYS A 55 35.88 -2.98 -10.60
CA CYS A 55 37.29 -3.31 -10.42
C CYS A 55 38.00 -3.47 -11.77
N ILE A 56 37.38 -4.13 -12.74
CA ILE A 56 37.91 -4.31 -14.10
C ILE A 56 38.01 -2.96 -14.82
N VAL A 57 36.99 -2.10 -14.72
CA VAL A 57 37.00 -0.73 -15.29
C VAL A 57 38.19 0.07 -14.77
N ARG A 58 38.45 0.03 -13.44
CA ARG A 58 39.60 0.70 -12.82
C ARG A 58 40.93 0.09 -13.26
N ALA A 59 41.06 -1.23 -13.24
CA ALA A 59 42.33 -1.92 -13.52
C ALA A 59 42.82 -1.73 -14.96
N PHE A 60 41.91 -1.68 -15.93
CA PHE A 60 42.25 -1.49 -17.35
C PHE A 60 42.08 -0.03 -17.83
N SER A 61 41.82 0.90 -16.91
CA SER A 61 41.64 2.34 -17.22
C SER A 61 40.61 2.61 -18.32
N LEU A 62 39.46 1.93 -18.23
CA LEU A 62 38.31 2.20 -19.10
C LEU A 62 37.77 3.59 -18.74
N ASP A 63 37.38 4.37 -19.74
CA ASP A 63 36.79 5.69 -19.51
C ASP A 63 35.36 5.53 -18.98
N PRO A 64 35.08 5.85 -17.69
CA PRO A 64 33.76 5.59 -17.10
C PRO A 64 32.65 6.45 -17.72
N ALA A 65 32.97 7.68 -18.14
CA ALA A 65 32.00 8.59 -18.72
C ALA A 65 31.61 8.15 -20.14
N LYS A 66 32.59 7.68 -20.92
CA LYS A 66 32.34 7.09 -22.23
C LYS A 66 31.61 5.76 -22.11
N PHE A 67 32.02 4.91 -21.18
CA PHE A 67 31.40 3.61 -20.96
C PHE A 67 29.92 3.72 -20.56
N ALA A 68 29.58 4.63 -19.63
CA ALA A 68 28.19 4.90 -19.26
C ALA A 68 27.37 5.44 -20.44
N ARG A 69 27.96 6.35 -21.24
CA ARG A 69 27.31 6.90 -22.44
C ARG A 69 27.01 5.82 -23.48
N ASP A 70 27.98 4.96 -23.78
CA ASP A 70 27.85 3.87 -24.76
C ASP A 70 26.76 2.87 -24.34
N VAL A 71 26.66 2.54 -23.04
CA VAL A 71 25.60 1.69 -22.48
C VAL A 71 24.23 2.34 -22.65
N THR A 72 24.09 3.63 -22.33
CA THR A 72 22.83 4.36 -22.50
C THR A 72 22.43 4.47 -23.97
N GLU A 73 23.36 4.77 -24.87
CA GLU A 73 23.08 4.84 -26.31
C GLU A 73 22.65 3.48 -26.87
N THR A 74 23.27 2.39 -26.40
CA THR A 74 22.88 1.03 -26.78
C THR A 74 21.47 0.67 -26.29
N LEU A 75 21.12 1.05 -25.05
CA LEU A 75 19.75 0.92 -24.55
C LEU A 75 18.75 1.73 -25.36
N ASP A 76 19.14 2.92 -25.82
CA ASP A 76 18.25 3.79 -26.57
C ASP A 76 17.90 3.23 -27.96
N ARG A 77 18.81 2.47 -28.57
CA ARG A 77 18.65 1.82 -29.87
C ARG A 77 17.77 0.56 -29.83
N LEU A 78 17.45 0.03 -28.65
CA LEU A 78 16.61 -1.17 -28.52
C LEU A 78 15.15 -0.88 -28.95
N PRO A 79 14.46 -1.86 -29.55
CA PRO A 79 13.06 -1.70 -29.98
C PRO A 79 12.15 -1.40 -28.78
N ARG A 80 11.25 -0.42 -28.92
CA ARG A 80 10.31 0.02 -27.88
C ARG A 80 8.85 -0.24 -28.29
N GLY A 81 7.94 -0.17 -27.31
CA GLY A 81 6.50 -0.29 -27.52
C GLY A 81 5.89 -1.63 -27.11
N ALA A 82 6.65 -2.49 -26.44
CA ALA A 82 6.12 -3.73 -25.87
C ALA A 82 5.34 -3.44 -24.57
N THR A 83 4.15 -4.04 -24.43
CA THR A 83 3.29 -3.94 -23.22
C THR A 83 3.71 -4.94 -22.14
N SER A 84 4.46 -5.98 -22.51
CA SER A 84 5.03 -6.99 -21.61
C SER A 84 6.36 -7.52 -22.15
N ILE A 85 7.23 -7.98 -21.26
CA ILE A 85 8.48 -8.66 -21.62
C ILE A 85 8.14 -10.03 -22.22
N SER A 86 8.70 -10.36 -23.37
CA SER A 86 8.58 -11.66 -24.02
C SER A 86 9.51 -12.70 -23.39
N ASP A 87 10.81 -12.42 -23.29
CA ASP A 87 11.78 -13.34 -22.67
C ASP A 87 13.15 -12.68 -22.35
N LEU A 88 14.07 -13.44 -21.76
CA LEU A 88 15.51 -13.14 -21.70
C LEU A 88 16.19 -13.42 -23.04
N SER A 89 17.20 -12.64 -23.42
CA SER A 89 17.94 -12.92 -24.65
C SER A 89 18.87 -14.14 -24.49
N PRO A 90 19.05 -14.99 -25.52
CA PRO A 90 19.89 -16.19 -25.44
C PRO A 90 21.35 -15.90 -25.06
N HIS A 91 21.82 -14.68 -25.31
CA HIS A 91 23.15 -14.24 -24.93
C HIS A 91 23.34 -14.13 -23.41
N ILE A 92 22.28 -13.86 -22.66
CA ILE A 92 22.33 -13.86 -21.19
C ILE A 92 22.57 -15.29 -20.70
N GLU A 93 21.81 -16.26 -21.19
CA GLU A 93 21.97 -17.66 -20.80
C GLU A 93 23.37 -18.21 -21.15
N ASP A 94 23.83 -18.00 -22.39
CA ASP A 94 25.18 -18.41 -22.82
C ASP A 94 26.26 -17.72 -21.98
N SER A 95 26.08 -16.45 -21.59
CA SER A 95 27.04 -15.77 -20.72
C SER A 95 27.17 -16.43 -19.34
N VAL A 96 26.07 -16.87 -18.73
CA VAL A 96 26.07 -17.53 -17.43
C VAL A 96 26.62 -18.95 -17.53
N GLU A 97 26.27 -19.70 -18.57
CA GLU A 97 26.79 -21.06 -18.82
C GLU A 97 28.32 -21.03 -18.96
N ARG A 98 28.82 -20.11 -19.78
CA ARG A 98 30.26 -19.94 -19.99
C ARG A 98 30.94 -19.48 -18.71
N ALA A 99 30.35 -18.54 -17.98
CA ALA A 99 30.92 -18.05 -16.72
C ALA A 99 30.96 -19.12 -15.63
N TRP A 100 30.00 -20.04 -15.59
CA TRP A 100 30.04 -21.19 -14.68
C TRP A 100 31.23 -22.11 -14.97
N VAL A 101 31.52 -22.36 -16.24
CA VAL A 101 32.71 -23.15 -16.65
C VAL A 101 33.99 -22.47 -16.19
N TRP A 102 34.11 -21.15 -16.32
CA TRP A 102 35.27 -20.40 -15.84
C TRP A 102 35.37 -20.41 -14.31
N ALA A 103 34.27 -20.15 -13.61
CA ALA A 103 34.21 -20.17 -12.14
C ALA A 103 34.70 -21.51 -11.59
N THR A 104 34.13 -22.61 -12.09
CA THR A 104 34.39 -23.96 -11.55
C THR A 104 35.73 -24.54 -11.98
N LEU A 105 36.11 -24.43 -13.26
CA LEU A 105 37.30 -25.11 -13.79
C LEU A 105 38.58 -24.29 -13.63
N LYS A 106 38.51 -22.95 -13.75
CA LYS A 106 39.70 -22.09 -13.70
C LYS A 106 39.93 -21.50 -12.31
N TYR A 107 38.87 -21.02 -11.66
CA TYR A 107 38.99 -20.30 -10.39
C TYR A 107 38.65 -21.17 -9.17
N GLY A 108 38.03 -22.34 -9.35
CA GLY A 108 37.65 -23.24 -8.25
C GLY A 108 36.47 -22.73 -7.42
N ASP A 109 35.74 -21.74 -7.92
CA ASP A 109 34.61 -21.12 -7.24
C ASP A 109 33.30 -21.88 -7.48
N THR A 110 32.44 -21.90 -6.47
CA THR A 110 31.11 -22.50 -6.52
C THR A 110 30.02 -21.51 -6.94
N GLN A 111 30.40 -20.33 -7.41
CA GLN A 111 29.47 -19.26 -7.80
C GLN A 111 29.97 -18.49 -9.03
N VAL A 112 29.05 -17.88 -9.76
CA VAL A 112 29.31 -16.96 -10.87
C VAL A 112 29.27 -15.54 -10.36
N ARG A 113 30.43 -14.88 -10.29
CA ARG A 113 30.58 -13.46 -10.01
C ARG A 113 30.46 -12.62 -11.28
N THR A 114 30.20 -11.32 -11.16
CA THR A 114 30.06 -10.45 -12.33
C THR A 114 31.35 -10.33 -13.14
N GLY A 115 32.52 -10.51 -12.53
CA GLY A 115 33.79 -10.55 -13.24
C GLY A 115 33.97 -11.81 -14.10
N TYR A 116 33.44 -12.96 -13.64
CA TYR A 116 33.45 -14.20 -14.42
C TYR A 116 32.58 -14.09 -15.68
N LEU A 117 31.48 -13.33 -15.60
CA LEU A 117 30.67 -13.01 -16.79
C LEU A 117 31.50 -12.23 -17.82
N VAL A 118 32.22 -11.20 -17.39
CA VAL A 118 33.08 -10.41 -18.31
C VAL A 118 34.16 -11.30 -18.94
N VAL A 119 34.85 -12.12 -18.14
CA VAL A 119 35.86 -13.06 -18.65
C VAL A 119 35.25 -14.03 -19.68
N ALA A 120 34.12 -14.64 -19.34
CA ALA A 120 33.43 -15.62 -20.18
C ALA A 120 32.95 -15.02 -21.50
N MET A 121 32.39 -13.81 -21.45
CA MET A 121 31.93 -13.08 -22.62
C MET A 121 33.10 -12.65 -23.50
N LEU A 122 34.19 -12.13 -22.93
CA LEU A 122 35.38 -11.77 -23.71
C LEU A 122 36.07 -13.00 -24.31
N LYS A 123 36.03 -14.17 -23.67
CA LYS A 123 36.66 -15.40 -24.22
C LYS A 123 35.79 -16.13 -25.24
N THR A 124 34.49 -15.86 -25.30
CA THR A 124 33.57 -16.46 -26.26
C THR A 124 33.38 -15.52 -27.46
N PRO A 125 33.77 -15.90 -28.70
CA PRO A 125 33.77 -14.96 -29.83
C PRO A 125 32.43 -14.27 -30.12
N THR A 126 31.31 -14.99 -30.00
CA THR A 126 29.95 -14.44 -30.20
C THR A 126 29.59 -13.39 -29.14
N LEU A 127 29.88 -13.67 -27.87
CA LEU A 127 29.63 -12.76 -26.75
C LEU A 127 30.61 -11.59 -26.70
N ARG A 128 31.85 -11.78 -27.19
CA ARG A 128 32.84 -10.70 -27.32
C ARG A 128 32.34 -9.65 -28.31
N ASN A 129 31.85 -10.08 -29.47
CA ASN A 129 31.30 -9.16 -30.47
C ASN A 129 30.10 -8.36 -29.91
N LEU A 130 29.28 -9.00 -29.07
CA LEU A 130 28.19 -8.32 -28.37
C LEU A 130 28.72 -7.26 -27.39
N LEU A 131 29.70 -7.59 -26.53
CA LEU A 131 30.29 -6.62 -25.60
C LEU A 131 30.97 -5.45 -26.31
N SER A 132 31.78 -5.72 -27.33
CA SER A 132 32.41 -4.66 -28.14
C SER A 132 31.38 -3.83 -28.92
N GLY A 133 30.21 -4.40 -29.21
CA GLY A 133 29.07 -3.71 -29.79
C GLY A 133 28.33 -2.79 -28.81
N ILE A 134 28.32 -3.14 -27.51
CA ILE A 134 27.78 -2.29 -26.44
C ILE A 134 28.74 -1.14 -26.13
N SER A 135 30.04 -1.41 -26.00
CA SER A 135 31.06 -0.36 -25.87
C SER A 135 32.43 -0.85 -26.33
N ARG A 136 33.13 0.01 -27.09
CA ARG A 136 34.52 -0.21 -27.51
C ARG A 136 35.52 -0.15 -26.37
N GLU A 137 35.13 0.30 -25.18
CA GLU A 137 35.99 0.30 -24.00
C GLU A 137 36.37 -1.12 -23.57
N PHE A 138 35.54 -2.12 -23.84
CA PHE A 138 35.89 -3.53 -23.58
C PHE A 138 37.08 -4.03 -24.42
N ASP A 139 37.37 -3.41 -25.58
CA ASP A 139 38.53 -3.78 -26.42
C ASP A 139 39.87 -3.45 -25.72
N LYS A 140 39.86 -2.59 -24.70
CA LYS A 140 41.05 -2.24 -23.88
C LYS A 140 41.36 -3.32 -22.83
N VAL A 141 40.40 -4.17 -22.49
CA VAL A 141 40.58 -5.22 -21.48
C VAL A 141 41.47 -6.32 -22.05
N LYS A 142 42.68 -6.44 -21.50
CA LYS A 142 43.59 -7.54 -21.86
C LYS A 142 43.10 -8.82 -21.19
N VAL A 143 42.26 -9.58 -21.88
CA VAL A 143 41.55 -10.73 -21.32
C VAL A 143 42.47 -11.80 -20.72
N ASP A 144 43.66 -12.02 -21.28
CA ASP A 144 44.63 -12.98 -20.73
C ASP A 144 45.16 -12.51 -19.36
N GLN A 145 45.51 -11.23 -19.26
CA GLN A 145 45.90 -10.62 -17.99
C GLN A 145 44.75 -10.63 -16.97
N LEU A 146 43.52 -10.34 -17.40
CA LEU A 146 42.35 -10.42 -16.51
C LEU A 146 42.14 -11.84 -15.97
N VAL A 147 42.43 -12.88 -16.76
CA VAL A 147 42.28 -14.28 -16.36
C VAL A 147 43.39 -14.72 -15.39
N GLU A 148 44.61 -14.25 -15.59
CA GLU A 148 45.76 -14.58 -14.73
C GLU A 148 45.70 -13.83 -13.39
N ASP A 149 45.41 -12.52 -13.44
CA ASP A 149 45.45 -11.63 -12.28
C ASP A 149 44.05 -11.38 -11.67
N PHE A 150 43.06 -12.21 -11.98
CA PHE A 150 41.65 -11.97 -11.63
C PHE A 150 41.45 -11.65 -10.15
N GLU A 151 42.02 -12.47 -9.26
CA GLU A 151 41.91 -12.30 -7.81
C GLU A 151 42.54 -10.99 -7.31
N GLN A 152 43.63 -10.55 -7.94
CA GLN A 152 44.30 -9.29 -7.59
C GLN A 152 43.49 -8.10 -8.11
N ILE A 153 43.00 -8.18 -9.35
CA ILE A 153 42.20 -7.12 -9.98
C ILE A 153 40.89 -6.90 -9.21
N CYS A 154 40.19 -7.99 -8.85
CA CYS A 154 38.89 -7.94 -8.17
C CYS A 154 38.98 -8.01 -6.65
N ALA A 155 40.17 -7.80 -6.05
CA ALA A 155 40.39 -7.93 -4.60
C ALA A 155 39.52 -6.96 -3.76
N SER A 156 39.26 -5.77 -4.30
CA SER A 156 38.45 -4.73 -3.64
C SER A 156 36.93 -4.90 -3.83
N SER A 157 36.49 -5.96 -4.51
CA SER A 157 35.08 -6.20 -4.78
C SER A 157 34.40 -6.90 -3.60
N PRO A 158 33.19 -6.45 -3.20
CA PRO A 158 32.41 -7.13 -2.18
C PRO A 158 31.95 -8.53 -2.62
N GLU A 159 32.02 -8.84 -3.92
CA GLU A 159 31.56 -10.12 -4.48
C GLU A 159 32.39 -11.34 -4.04
N LYS A 160 33.62 -11.13 -3.56
CA LYS A 160 34.50 -12.20 -3.08
C LYS A 160 33.95 -12.92 -1.86
N THR A 161 33.26 -12.20 -0.97
CA THR A 161 32.72 -12.75 0.28
C THR A 161 31.27 -13.21 0.17
N LEU A 162 30.68 -13.14 -1.03
CA LEU A 162 29.30 -13.57 -1.28
C LEU A 162 29.24 -15.07 -1.58
N ALA A 163 28.05 -15.65 -1.47
CA ALA A 163 27.76 -17.04 -1.82
C ALA A 163 26.83 -17.12 -3.03
N ALA A 164 26.82 -18.29 -3.70
CA ALA A 164 25.87 -18.61 -4.76
C ALA A 164 24.43 -18.47 -4.26
N SER A 165 23.55 -17.92 -5.10
CA SER A 165 22.16 -17.67 -4.73
C SER A 165 21.37 -18.96 -4.50
N ASP A 166 21.82 -20.08 -5.06
CA ASP A 166 21.25 -21.42 -4.86
C ASP A 166 21.79 -22.17 -3.63
N GLY A 167 22.72 -21.58 -2.86
CA GLY A 167 23.28 -22.20 -1.66
C GLY A 167 24.20 -23.40 -1.92
N SER A 168 24.65 -23.63 -3.16
CA SER A 168 25.54 -24.75 -3.47
C SER A 168 26.98 -24.54 -2.96
N GLN A 169 27.46 -25.45 -2.11
CA GLN A 169 28.88 -25.60 -1.77
C GLN A 169 29.37 -26.94 -2.35
N LEU A 170 30.40 -26.92 -3.21
CA LEU A 170 31.11 -28.14 -3.59
C LEU A 170 31.92 -28.60 -2.37
N SER A 171 31.53 -29.75 -1.82
CA SER A 171 32.18 -30.38 -0.68
C SER A 171 33.65 -30.70 -0.98
N GLY A 172 34.57 -30.06 -0.27
CA GLY A 172 35.95 -30.53 -0.20
C GLY A 172 37.01 -29.43 -0.07
N GLN A 173 37.13 -28.87 1.13
CA GLN A 173 38.39 -28.52 1.83
C GLN A 173 38.05 -27.57 2.99
N ALA A 174 37.82 -28.14 4.18
CA ALA A 174 37.68 -27.38 5.41
C ALA A 174 39.07 -27.07 5.99
N ALA A 175 39.40 -25.79 6.12
CA ALA A 175 40.37 -25.34 7.11
C ALA A 175 39.60 -24.93 8.39
N PRO A 176 40.00 -25.38 9.59
CA PRO A 176 39.25 -25.11 10.81
C PRO A 176 39.63 -23.75 11.41
N GLY A 177 38.60 -22.93 11.68
CA GLY A 177 38.70 -21.79 12.60
C GLY A 177 39.00 -20.46 11.93
N GLU A 178 37.95 -19.68 11.67
CA GLU A 178 37.66 -18.42 12.37
C GLU A 178 36.61 -17.60 11.59
N ALA A 179 35.54 -17.23 12.32
CA ALA A 179 34.64 -16.11 12.10
C ALA A 179 34.18 -15.76 10.66
N SER A 180 33.02 -16.28 10.27
CA SER A 180 31.90 -15.47 9.76
C SER A 180 30.60 -16.27 9.72
N GLY A 181 29.55 -15.72 10.31
CA GLY A 181 28.29 -16.39 10.63
C GLY A 181 27.39 -16.66 9.43
N ALA A 182 27.67 -17.72 8.68
CA ALA A 182 26.72 -18.36 7.79
C ALA A 182 26.88 -19.89 7.90
N MET A 183 25.97 -20.53 8.64
CA MET A 183 25.94 -21.99 8.76
C MET A 183 25.41 -22.63 7.46
N ALA A 184 26.04 -23.73 7.06
CA ALA A 184 25.62 -24.61 5.98
C ALA A 184 24.33 -25.40 6.33
N PRO A 185 23.58 -25.91 5.32
CA PRO A 185 22.22 -26.43 5.48
C PRO A 185 22.20 -27.90 5.92
N ALA A 186 22.50 -28.14 7.20
CA ALA A 186 22.14 -29.37 7.87
C ALA A 186 21.53 -29.02 9.22
N GLN A 187 20.19 -29.13 9.28
CA GLN A 187 19.33 -28.72 10.40
C GLN A 187 19.33 -27.20 10.63
N MET A 188 18.36 -26.52 10.01
CA MET A 188 17.88 -25.25 10.57
C MET A 188 17.62 -25.47 12.06
N GLY A 189 18.11 -24.54 12.89
CA GLY A 189 17.86 -24.59 14.33
C GLY A 189 16.35 -24.64 14.59
N LYS A 190 15.94 -25.29 15.68
CA LYS A 190 14.53 -25.35 16.09
C LYS A 190 13.92 -23.94 16.05
N GLN A 191 12.91 -23.71 15.18
CA GLN A 191 12.12 -22.47 15.02
C GLN A 191 12.69 -21.35 14.11
N GLU A 192 13.66 -21.62 13.22
CA GLU A 192 14.15 -20.60 12.28
C GLU A 192 13.16 -20.31 11.13
N ALA A 193 12.46 -21.31 10.60
CA ALA A 193 11.50 -21.10 9.51
C ALA A 193 10.29 -20.29 10.00
N LEU A 194 9.80 -20.57 11.20
CA LEU A 194 8.73 -19.80 11.84
C LEU A 194 9.11 -18.32 11.97
N LYS A 195 10.30 -17.99 12.48
CA LYS A 195 10.73 -16.59 12.61
C LYS A 195 10.89 -15.88 11.27
N LYS A 196 11.29 -16.60 10.22
CA LYS A 196 11.55 -16.02 8.90
C LYS A 196 10.29 -15.79 8.08
N PHE A 197 9.33 -16.72 8.16
CA PHE A 197 8.14 -16.74 7.30
C PHE A 197 6.84 -16.44 8.04
N THR A 198 6.89 -16.18 9.35
CA THR A 198 5.71 -15.81 10.14
C THR A 198 5.99 -14.63 11.06
N VAL A 199 4.92 -13.93 11.43
CA VAL A 199 4.92 -12.82 12.39
C VAL A 199 4.17 -13.25 13.65
N ASP A 200 4.76 -13.03 14.83
CA ASP A 200 4.12 -13.33 16.11
C ASP A 200 3.14 -12.23 16.52
N LEU A 201 1.85 -12.49 16.27
CA LEU A 201 0.77 -11.57 16.63
C LEU A 201 0.59 -11.48 18.16
N THR A 202 0.82 -12.58 18.88
CA THR A 202 0.74 -12.59 20.35
C THR A 202 1.86 -11.78 21.01
N GLU A 203 3.08 -11.82 20.47
CA GLU A 203 4.21 -11.01 20.93
C GLU A 203 3.98 -9.52 20.62
N GLN A 204 3.50 -9.20 19.43
CA GLN A 204 3.14 -7.82 19.07
C GLN A 204 2.05 -7.26 19.99
N ALA A 205 1.02 -8.05 20.31
CA ALA A 205 -0.02 -7.67 21.26
C ALA A 205 0.54 -7.43 22.67
N ARG A 206 1.44 -8.30 23.15
CA ARG A 206 2.10 -8.13 24.47
C ARG A 206 3.02 -6.90 24.50
N GLY A 207 3.69 -6.60 23.40
CA GLY A 207 4.50 -5.40 23.22
C GLY A 207 3.67 -4.13 22.95
N GLY A 208 2.35 -4.25 22.87
CA GLY A 208 1.43 -3.14 22.63
C GLY A 208 1.63 -2.41 21.30
N LYS A 209 2.17 -3.10 20.30
CA LYS A 209 2.36 -2.58 18.94
C LYS A 209 1.11 -2.68 18.06
N MET A 210 0.01 -3.17 18.62
CA MET A 210 -1.26 -3.37 17.92
C MET A 210 -2.29 -2.34 18.37
N ASP A 211 -3.07 -1.84 17.42
CA ASP A 211 -4.18 -0.95 17.70
C ASP A 211 -5.30 -1.66 18.48
N PRO A 212 -6.00 -0.96 19.38
CA PRO A 212 -7.09 -1.55 20.15
C PRO A 212 -8.24 -1.97 19.21
N ILE A 213 -8.59 -3.26 19.26
CA ILE A 213 -9.70 -3.78 18.46
C ILE A 213 -11.01 -3.60 19.24
N VAL A 214 -11.95 -2.86 18.65
CA VAL A 214 -13.28 -2.60 19.21
C VAL A 214 -14.35 -3.14 18.26
N GLY A 215 -15.50 -3.56 18.79
CA GLY A 215 -16.65 -3.95 17.97
C GLY A 215 -16.51 -5.28 17.24
N ARG A 216 -15.56 -6.15 17.57
CA ARG A 216 -15.46 -7.51 16.98
C ARG A 216 -15.53 -8.63 18.01
N ASP A 217 -16.16 -8.35 19.15
CA ASP A 217 -16.17 -9.26 20.29
C ASP A 217 -16.89 -10.58 20.03
N ASP A 218 -17.96 -10.56 19.25
CA ASP A 218 -18.76 -11.75 18.93
C ASP A 218 -18.00 -12.69 18.00
N GLU A 219 -17.38 -12.14 16.95
CA GLU A 219 -16.55 -12.89 16.01
C GLU A 219 -15.32 -13.48 16.72
N ILE A 220 -14.67 -12.73 17.62
CA ILE A 220 -13.56 -13.22 18.44
C ILE A 220 -14.01 -14.35 19.37
N ARG A 221 -15.20 -14.23 20.01
CA ARG A 221 -15.76 -15.32 20.83
C ARG A 221 -16.02 -16.57 20.00
N GLN A 222 -16.59 -16.43 18.79
CA GLN A 222 -16.82 -17.56 17.89
C GLN A 222 -15.51 -18.25 17.49
N VAL A 223 -14.45 -17.49 17.21
CA VAL A 223 -13.10 -18.04 16.93
C VAL A 223 -12.61 -18.88 18.11
N ILE A 224 -12.71 -18.38 19.33
CA ILE A 224 -12.34 -19.10 20.56
C ILE A 224 -13.16 -20.38 20.71
N ASP A 225 -14.48 -20.29 20.56
CA ASP A 225 -15.40 -21.42 20.69
C ASP A 225 -15.08 -22.53 19.69
N ILE A 226 -14.76 -22.16 18.45
CA ILE A 226 -14.40 -23.10 17.39
C ILE A 226 -13.06 -23.79 17.70
N LEU A 227 -12.04 -23.04 18.12
CA LEU A 227 -10.72 -23.59 18.46
C LEU A 227 -10.80 -24.60 19.62
N MET A 228 -11.84 -24.52 20.47
CA MET A 228 -12.11 -25.45 21.56
C MET A 228 -12.86 -26.72 21.17
N ARG A 229 -13.38 -26.80 19.94
CA ARG A 229 -14.08 -28.00 19.46
C ARG A 229 -13.12 -29.17 19.26
N ARG A 230 -13.66 -30.39 19.37
CA ARG A 230 -12.91 -31.64 19.08
C ARG A 230 -12.78 -31.92 17.58
N ARG A 231 -13.74 -31.48 16.77
CA ARG A 231 -13.79 -31.61 15.31
C ARG A 231 -14.20 -30.26 14.72
N GLN A 232 -13.81 -30.00 13.47
CA GLN A 232 -14.02 -28.70 12.81
C GLN A 232 -13.53 -27.53 13.68
N ASN A 233 -12.29 -27.67 14.16
CA ASN A 233 -11.67 -26.80 15.15
C ASN A 233 -10.73 -25.76 14.54
N ASN A 234 -10.81 -25.55 13.22
CA ASN A 234 -10.10 -24.50 12.53
C ASN A 234 -11.14 -23.47 12.07
N PRO A 235 -11.20 -22.27 12.67
CA PRO A 235 -12.10 -21.23 12.17
C PRO A 235 -11.61 -20.69 10.82
N ILE A 236 -12.54 -20.37 9.93
CA ILE A 236 -12.27 -19.62 8.70
C ILE A 236 -13.18 -18.39 8.67
N LEU A 237 -12.56 -17.20 8.70
CA LEU A 237 -13.22 -15.91 8.59
C LEU A 237 -13.61 -15.69 7.13
N VAL A 238 -14.91 -15.56 6.88
CA VAL A 238 -15.47 -15.34 5.54
C VAL A 238 -16.19 -14.01 5.52
N GLY A 239 -15.81 -13.14 4.61
CA GLY A 239 -16.40 -11.81 4.46
C GLY A 239 -15.71 -11.02 3.36
N GLU A 240 -16.34 -9.95 2.87
CA GLU A 240 -15.80 -9.10 1.81
C GLU A 240 -14.44 -8.47 2.19
N ALA A 241 -13.69 -7.96 1.22
CA ALA A 241 -12.45 -7.24 1.51
C ALA A 241 -12.76 -5.94 2.29
N GLY A 242 -11.93 -5.59 3.27
CA GLY A 242 -12.09 -4.36 4.06
C GLY A 242 -13.03 -4.45 5.27
N VAL A 243 -13.75 -5.55 5.47
CA VAL A 243 -14.63 -5.71 6.66
C VAL A 243 -13.89 -5.89 7.99
N GLY A 244 -12.56 -6.03 7.97
CA GLY A 244 -11.76 -6.21 9.19
C GLY A 244 -11.59 -7.67 9.65
N LYS A 245 -11.40 -8.62 8.71
CA LYS A 245 -11.07 -10.01 9.04
C LYS A 245 -9.78 -10.12 9.84
N THR A 246 -8.72 -9.41 9.44
CA THR A 246 -7.44 -9.36 10.15
C THR A 246 -7.59 -8.77 11.55
N ALA A 247 -8.42 -7.74 11.71
CA ALA A 247 -8.73 -7.14 13.01
C ALA A 247 -9.36 -8.16 14.00
N VAL A 248 -10.18 -9.10 13.53
CA VAL A 248 -10.70 -10.19 14.40
C VAL A 248 -9.56 -11.06 14.92
N VAL A 249 -8.56 -11.35 14.09
CA VAL A 249 -7.40 -12.18 14.45
C VAL A 249 -6.46 -11.44 15.41
N GLU A 250 -6.22 -10.16 15.17
CA GLU A 250 -5.45 -9.29 16.07
C GLU A 250 -6.16 -9.14 17.42
N GLY A 251 -7.48 -8.96 17.42
CA GLY A 251 -8.29 -8.92 18.64
C GLY A 251 -8.22 -10.25 19.42
N PHE A 252 -8.19 -11.38 18.72
CA PHE A 252 -7.92 -12.68 19.34
C PHE A 252 -6.50 -12.76 19.95
N ALA A 253 -5.48 -12.24 19.26
CA ALA A 253 -4.12 -12.14 19.79
C ALA A 253 -4.05 -11.29 21.07
N GLN A 254 -4.78 -10.16 21.09
CA GLN A 254 -4.89 -9.29 22.27
C GLN A 254 -5.55 -10.00 23.45
N ARG A 255 -6.59 -10.80 23.23
CA ARG A 255 -7.21 -11.61 24.29
C ARG A 255 -6.26 -12.68 24.84
N ILE A 256 -5.49 -13.35 23.98
CA ILE A 256 -4.44 -14.28 24.42
C ILE A 256 -3.39 -13.53 25.28
N ALA A 257 -2.90 -12.38 24.80
CA ALA A 257 -1.90 -11.58 25.50
C ALA A 257 -2.37 -11.10 26.89
N ARG A 258 -3.65 -10.75 27.02
CA ARG A 258 -4.29 -10.36 28.30
C ARG A 258 -4.64 -11.56 29.19
N GLY A 259 -4.57 -12.79 28.67
CA GLY A 259 -5.00 -14.00 29.38
C GLY A 259 -6.52 -14.18 29.47
N ASP A 260 -7.29 -13.40 28.69
CA ASP A 260 -8.76 -13.45 28.60
C ASP A 260 -9.21 -14.51 27.58
N VAL A 261 -8.73 -15.73 27.77
CA VAL A 261 -9.04 -16.91 26.96
C VAL A 261 -9.09 -18.15 27.86
N PRO A 262 -9.78 -19.23 27.45
CA PRO A 262 -9.78 -20.50 28.17
C PRO A 262 -8.36 -21.02 28.47
N PRO A 263 -8.14 -21.78 29.56
CA PRO A 263 -6.81 -22.22 29.99
C PRO A 263 -5.96 -22.92 28.91
N SER A 264 -6.60 -23.66 28.02
CA SER A 264 -5.99 -24.36 26.88
C SER A 264 -5.44 -23.43 25.79
N LEU A 265 -5.82 -22.15 25.79
CA LEU A 265 -5.37 -21.14 24.82
C LEU A 265 -4.43 -20.08 25.42
N LYS A 266 -4.22 -20.06 26.73
CA LYS A 266 -3.41 -19.02 27.41
C LYS A 266 -1.94 -19.03 26.98
N GLU A 267 -1.38 -20.22 26.81
CA GLU A 267 0.04 -20.43 26.48
C GLU A 267 0.28 -20.66 24.98
N VAL A 268 -0.68 -20.29 24.14
CA VAL A 268 -0.62 -20.48 22.68
C VAL A 268 0.03 -19.28 22.01
N GLU A 269 0.84 -19.53 20.99
CA GLU A 269 1.37 -18.49 20.11
C GLU A 269 0.52 -18.39 18.84
N LEU A 270 0.06 -17.18 18.51
CA LEU A 270 -0.64 -16.91 17.26
C LEU A 270 0.36 -16.32 16.25
N ARG A 271 0.63 -17.05 15.17
CA ARG A 271 1.62 -16.68 14.15
C ARG A 271 0.91 -16.42 12.82
N ALA A 272 1.07 -15.25 12.23
CA ALA A 272 0.58 -14.92 10.90
C ALA A 272 1.57 -15.40 9.84
N LEU A 273 1.12 -16.21 8.89
CA LEU A 273 1.93 -16.69 7.77
C LEU A 273 2.04 -15.60 6.69
N ASP A 274 3.25 -15.25 6.32
CA ASP A 274 3.49 -14.34 5.19
C ASP A 274 3.71 -15.16 3.91
N VAL A 275 2.65 -15.26 3.10
CA VAL A 275 2.69 -15.97 1.82
C VAL A 275 3.62 -15.27 0.83
N GLY A 276 3.76 -13.93 0.92
CA GLY A 276 4.66 -13.14 0.09
C GLY A 276 6.12 -13.48 0.35
N LEU A 277 6.54 -13.59 1.61
CA LEU A 277 7.89 -14.01 1.99
C LEU A 277 8.19 -15.48 1.61
N LEU A 278 7.18 -16.35 1.64
CA LEU A 278 7.32 -17.72 1.15
C LEU A 278 7.56 -17.76 -0.36
N GLN A 279 6.88 -16.90 -1.12
CA GLN A 279 7.00 -16.79 -2.58
C GLN A 279 8.24 -16.00 -3.02
N ALA A 280 8.68 -15.02 -2.23
CA ALA A 280 9.82 -14.16 -2.54
C ALA A 280 11.09 -14.99 -2.71
N GLY A 281 11.69 -14.92 -3.90
CA GLY A 281 12.86 -15.72 -4.25
C GLY A 281 12.60 -17.23 -4.32
N ALA A 282 11.35 -17.69 -4.43
CA ALA A 282 11.01 -19.08 -4.72
C ALA A 282 10.70 -19.21 -6.22
N SER A 283 11.73 -19.30 -7.06
CA SER A 283 11.60 -19.33 -8.52
C SER A 283 11.13 -20.70 -9.07
N MET A 284 11.12 -21.74 -8.23
CA MET A 284 10.71 -23.11 -8.59
C MET A 284 9.58 -23.60 -7.69
N LYS A 285 8.58 -24.26 -8.29
CA LYS A 285 7.39 -24.85 -7.63
C LYS A 285 7.71 -25.62 -6.33
N GLY A 286 8.83 -26.35 -6.29
CA GLY A 286 9.21 -27.18 -5.13
C GLY A 286 9.78 -26.41 -3.94
N GLU A 287 10.36 -25.22 -4.15
CA GLU A 287 11.01 -24.49 -3.06
C GLU A 287 9.98 -23.84 -2.13
N PHE A 288 8.92 -23.27 -2.69
CA PHE A 288 7.78 -22.78 -1.93
C PHE A 288 7.16 -23.91 -1.08
N GLU A 289 6.92 -25.07 -1.69
CA GLU A 289 6.41 -26.25 -1.00
C GLU A 289 7.34 -26.72 0.14
N GLN A 290 8.65 -26.69 -0.08
CA GLN A 290 9.64 -27.06 0.94
C GLN A 290 9.67 -26.05 2.10
N ARG A 291 9.60 -24.75 1.81
CA ARG A 291 9.51 -23.69 2.83
C ARG A 291 8.23 -23.84 3.65
N LEU A 292 7.09 -24.05 2.99
CA LEU A 292 5.81 -24.27 3.67
C LEU A 292 5.82 -25.56 4.50
N ARG A 293 6.38 -26.66 3.99
CA ARG A 293 6.55 -27.89 4.76
C ARG A 293 7.40 -27.66 6.00
N SER A 294 8.50 -26.92 5.88
CA SER A 294 9.39 -26.59 7.01
C SER A 294 8.63 -25.82 8.10
N VAL A 295 7.81 -24.84 7.71
CA VAL A 295 6.93 -24.12 8.65
C VAL A 295 5.94 -25.08 9.33
N ILE A 296 5.27 -25.95 8.58
CA ILE A 296 4.31 -26.92 9.14
C ILE A 296 5.00 -27.88 10.13
N ASP A 297 6.18 -28.37 9.80
CA ASP A 297 6.93 -29.32 10.65
C ASP A 297 7.43 -28.64 11.93
N GLU A 298 7.87 -27.37 11.85
CA GLU A 298 8.22 -26.57 13.03
C GLU A 298 7.00 -26.26 13.92
N VAL A 299 5.83 -25.98 13.34
CA VAL A 299 4.58 -25.81 14.09
C VAL A 299 4.23 -27.10 14.86
N GLN A 300 4.34 -28.26 14.21
CA GLN A 300 3.99 -29.55 14.82
C GLN A 300 4.98 -29.99 15.91
N SER A 301 6.25 -29.63 15.78
CA SER A 301 7.31 -29.98 16.73
C SER A 301 7.54 -28.93 17.82
N SER A 302 6.82 -27.80 17.77
CA SER A 302 6.95 -26.73 18.74
C SER A 302 6.53 -27.18 20.15
N PRO A 303 7.34 -26.91 21.19
CA PRO A 303 6.98 -27.24 22.57
C PRO A 303 5.80 -26.41 23.09
N LYS A 304 5.65 -25.18 22.56
CA LYS A 304 4.48 -24.34 22.79
C LYS A 304 3.49 -24.55 21.64
N PRO A 305 2.19 -24.77 21.91
CA PRO A 305 1.22 -24.91 20.84
C PRO A 305 1.15 -23.63 20.01
N VAL A 306 1.23 -23.77 18.68
CA VAL A 306 1.15 -22.65 17.74
C VAL A 306 -0.17 -22.74 16.97
N ILE A 307 -0.87 -21.63 16.85
CA ILE A 307 -1.98 -21.44 15.91
C ILE A 307 -1.44 -20.62 14.74
N LEU A 308 -1.62 -21.14 13.52
CA LEU A 308 -1.19 -20.46 12.31
C LEU A 308 -2.37 -19.67 11.71
N PHE A 309 -2.24 -18.35 11.63
CA PHE A 309 -3.14 -17.52 10.85
C PHE A 309 -2.69 -17.47 9.40
N ILE A 310 -3.60 -17.72 8.47
CA ILE A 310 -3.36 -17.69 7.02
C ILE A 310 -4.36 -16.71 6.41
N ASP A 311 -3.88 -15.51 6.08
CA ASP A 311 -4.68 -14.59 5.28
C ASP A 311 -4.79 -15.10 3.84
N GLU A 312 -5.87 -14.74 3.16
CA GLU A 312 -6.18 -15.17 1.80
C GLU A 312 -6.00 -16.70 1.61
N THR A 313 -6.56 -17.51 2.51
CA THR A 313 -6.33 -18.97 2.56
C THR A 313 -6.57 -19.69 1.22
N HIS A 314 -7.43 -19.15 0.37
CA HIS A 314 -7.71 -19.68 -0.97
C HIS A 314 -6.47 -19.70 -1.90
N THR A 315 -5.49 -18.80 -1.68
CA THR A 315 -4.22 -18.73 -2.44
C THR A 315 -3.41 -20.02 -2.31
N LEU A 316 -3.44 -20.65 -1.12
CA LEU A 316 -2.77 -21.92 -0.85
C LEU A 316 -3.56 -23.15 -1.32
N VAL A 317 -4.87 -23.00 -1.50
CA VAL A 317 -5.79 -24.14 -1.68
C VAL A 317 -6.21 -24.36 -3.12
N GLY A 318 -6.40 -23.31 -3.92
CA GLY A 318 -7.01 -23.51 -5.24
C GLY A 318 -7.06 -22.33 -6.18
N ALA A 319 -6.44 -21.18 -5.85
CA ALA A 319 -6.53 -19.99 -6.69
C ALA A 319 -5.84 -20.11 -8.07
N GLY A 320 -4.98 -21.12 -8.28
CA GLY A 320 -4.23 -21.22 -9.54
C GLY A 320 -3.45 -19.94 -9.80
N GLY A 321 -2.69 -19.47 -8.81
CA GLY A 321 -1.76 -18.37 -9.00
C GLY A 321 -0.69 -18.71 -10.04
N ALA A 322 0.21 -17.75 -10.30
CA ALA A 322 1.36 -17.91 -11.19
C ALA A 322 2.01 -19.30 -11.03
N ALA A 323 2.46 -19.89 -12.14
CA ALA A 323 2.94 -21.27 -12.21
C ALA A 323 3.81 -21.67 -11.00
N GLY A 324 3.24 -22.43 -10.06
CA GLY A 324 3.96 -22.89 -8.85
C GLY A 324 3.16 -22.95 -7.54
N THR A 325 2.07 -22.18 -7.36
CA THR A 325 1.35 -22.13 -6.06
C THR A 325 0.27 -23.19 -5.86
N GLY A 326 -0.12 -23.89 -6.93
CA GLY A 326 -1.31 -24.75 -6.98
C GLY A 326 -1.28 -26.09 -6.21
N ASP A 327 -0.21 -26.42 -5.46
CA ASP A 327 -0.05 -27.74 -4.79
C ASP A 327 0.02 -27.69 -3.24
N ALA A 328 0.04 -26.50 -2.63
CA ALA A 328 0.14 -26.37 -1.16
C ALA A 328 -1.04 -27.01 -0.40
N ALA A 329 -2.20 -27.11 -1.04
CA ALA A 329 -3.36 -27.83 -0.52
C ALA A 329 -3.03 -29.28 -0.13
N ASN A 330 -2.16 -29.95 -0.90
CA ASN A 330 -1.77 -31.33 -0.63
C ASN A 330 -0.86 -31.48 0.60
N LEU A 331 -0.14 -30.41 0.97
CA LEU A 331 0.65 -30.37 2.21
C LEU A 331 -0.22 -30.05 3.43
N LEU A 332 -1.20 -29.17 3.29
CA LEU A 332 -2.06 -28.75 4.39
C LEU A 332 -3.12 -29.81 4.76
N LYS A 333 -3.74 -30.47 3.77
CA LYS A 333 -4.83 -31.43 4.01
C LYS A 333 -4.47 -32.54 5.01
N PRO A 334 -3.31 -33.22 4.91
CA PRO A 334 -2.94 -34.25 5.86
C PRO A 334 -2.72 -33.72 7.27
N ALA A 335 -2.07 -32.56 7.41
CA ALA A 335 -1.79 -31.93 8.71
C ALA A 335 -3.08 -31.47 9.42
N LEU A 336 -4.00 -30.85 8.67
CA LEU A 336 -5.33 -30.47 9.14
C LEU A 336 -6.18 -31.71 9.48
N ALA A 337 -6.08 -32.77 8.67
CA ALA A 337 -6.84 -34.00 8.89
C ALA A 337 -6.44 -34.76 10.16
N ARG A 338 -5.15 -34.78 10.47
CA ARG A 338 -4.60 -35.36 11.70
C ARG A 338 -4.85 -34.49 12.93
N GLY A 339 -5.24 -33.23 12.75
CA GLY A 339 -5.44 -32.28 13.84
C GLY A 339 -4.12 -31.83 14.50
N THR A 340 -2.98 -32.09 13.85
CA THR A 340 -1.65 -31.69 14.32
C THR A 340 -1.34 -30.22 14.00
N LEU A 341 -2.08 -29.63 13.06
CA LEU A 341 -2.00 -28.22 12.70
C LEU A 341 -3.32 -27.53 13.04
N ARG A 342 -3.26 -26.49 13.89
CA ARG A 342 -4.40 -25.60 14.16
C ARG A 342 -4.25 -24.32 13.36
N THR A 343 -5.29 -23.94 12.65
CA THR A 343 -5.27 -22.75 11.79
C THR A 343 -6.46 -21.85 12.01
N VAL A 344 -6.24 -20.55 11.81
CA VAL A 344 -7.28 -19.55 11.56
C VAL A 344 -7.11 -19.11 10.11
N GLY A 345 -8.12 -19.32 9.27
CA GLY A 345 -8.08 -18.85 7.88
C GLY A 345 -8.86 -17.56 7.71
N ALA A 346 -8.53 -16.76 6.70
CA ALA A 346 -9.38 -15.67 6.21
C ALA A 346 -9.49 -15.72 4.68
N THR A 347 -10.66 -15.43 4.13
CA THR A 347 -10.90 -15.37 2.68
C THR A 347 -12.16 -14.57 2.36
N THR A 348 -12.34 -14.17 1.10
CA THR A 348 -13.62 -13.59 0.65
C THR A 348 -14.70 -14.66 0.49
N PHE A 349 -15.97 -14.24 0.50
CA PHE A 349 -17.10 -15.16 0.28
C PHE A 349 -17.04 -15.85 -1.09
N ALA A 350 -16.69 -15.10 -2.14
CA ALA A 350 -16.55 -15.61 -3.50
C ALA A 350 -15.49 -16.71 -3.59
N GLU A 351 -14.31 -16.48 -2.99
CA GLU A 351 -13.21 -17.45 -2.97
C GLU A 351 -13.51 -18.66 -2.10
N TYR A 352 -14.16 -18.47 -0.94
CA TYR A 352 -14.60 -19.56 -0.08
C TYR A 352 -15.49 -20.52 -0.87
N LYS A 353 -16.53 -19.99 -1.53
CA LYS A 353 -17.48 -20.77 -2.34
C LYS A 353 -16.82 -21.45 -3.53
N LYS A 354 -15.84 -20.79 -4.15
CA LYS A 354 -15.14 -21.30 -5.34
C LYS A 354 -14.12 -22.39 -5.00
N HIS A 355 -13.36 -22.25 -3.92
CA HIS A 355 -12.17 -23.05 -3.65
C HIS A 355 -12.23 -23.90 -2.38
N ILE A 356 -12.89 -23.44 -1.31
CA ILE A 356 -12.92 -24.15 -0.01
C ILE A 356 -14.16 -25.05 0.09
N GLU A 357 -15.35 -24.50 -0.16
CA GLU A 357 -16.63 -25.21 0.00
C GLU A 357 -16.73 -26.44 -0.90
N LYS A 358 -16.17 -26.35 -2.11
CA LYS A 358 -16.15 -27.44 -3.09
C LYS A 358 -15.23 -28.61 -2.69
N ASP A 359 -14.31 -28.43 -1.75
CA ASP A 359 -13.40 -29.48 -1.30
C ASP A 359 -13.90 -30.14 0.00
N PRO A 360 -14.42 -31.37 -0.04
CA PRO A 360 -14.96 -32.04 1.14
C PRO A 360 -13.92 -32.28 2.23
N ALA A 361 -12.63 -32.35 1.91
CA ALA A 361 -11.58 -32.56 2.90
C ALA A 361 -11.39 -31.31 3.78
N LEU A 362 -11.50 -30.12 3.18
CA LEU A 362 -11.33 -28.84 3.88
C LEU A 362 -12.59 -28.42 4.63
N THR A 363 -13.78 -28.58 4.03
CA THR A 363 -15.07 -28.28 4.69
C THR A 363 -15.29 -29.13 5.96
N ARG A 364 -14.68 -30.32 6.05
CA ARG A 364 -14.70 -31.16 7.27
C ARG A 364 -13.75 -30.70 8.37
N ARG A 365 -12.82 -29.78 8.08
CA ARG A 365 -11.79 -29.29 9.03
C ARG A 365 -11.97 -27.84 9.41
N PHE A 366 -12.55 -27.05 8.53
CA PHE A 366 -12.88 -25.66 8.80
C PHE A 366 -14.32 -25.49 9.29
N GLN A 367 -14.53 -24.50 10.15
CA GLN A 367 -15.83 -23.97 10.53
C GLN A 367 -15.89 -22.50 10.14
N THR A 368 -16.93 -22.11 9.41
CA THR A 368 -17.10 -20.73 8.97
C THR A 368 -17.48 -19.81 10.13
N VAL A 369 -16.86 -18.63 10.14
CA VAL A 369 -17.24 -17.45 10.94
C VAL A 369 -17.52 -16.35 9.93
N GLN A 370 -18.77 -15.92 9.83
CA GLN A 370 -19.14 -14.82 8.94
C GLN A 370 -18.70 -13.50 9.56
N VAL A 371 -18.01 -12.67 8.79
CA VAL A 371 -17.57 -11.34 9.19
C VAL A 371 -18.24 -10.35 8.25
N ASP A 372 -19.37 -9.82 8.70
CA ASP A 372 -20.16 -8.86 7.93
C ASP A 372 -19.61 -7.43 8.08
N GLU A 373 -19.95 -6.59 7.10
CA GLU A 373 -19.75 -5.13 7.19
C GLU A 373 -20.47 -4.60 8.44
N PRO A 374 -19.81 -3.82 9.31
CA PRO A 374 -20.45 -3.26 10.49
C PRO A 374 -21.48 -2.20 10.08
N ASP A 375 -22.55 -2.08 10.86
CA ASP A 375 -23.48 -0.95 10.74
C ASP A 375 -22.80 0.38 11.14
N GLU A 376 -23.42 1.51 10.81
CA GLU A 376 -22.84 2.83 11.09
C GLU A 376 -22.52 3.03 12.59
N PRO A 377 -23.41 2.69 13.56
CA PRO A 377 -23.09 2.84 14.99
C PRO A 377 -21.88 2.01 15.42
N LYS A 378 -21.79 0.75 14.97
CA LYS A 378 -20.65 -0.12 15.27
C LYS A 378 -19.38 0.38 14.59
N ALA A 379 -19.45 0.85 13.34
CA ALA A 379 -18.32 1.43 12.64
C ALA A 379 -17.80 2.70 13.31
N ILE A 380 -18.68 3.60 13.79
CA ILE A 380 -18.27 4.80 14.55
C ILE A 380 -17.54 4.40 15.83
N LEU A 381 -18.04 3.39 16.54
CA LEU A 381 -17.37 2.85 17.73
C LEU A 381 -15.96 2.30 17.39
N MET A 382 -15.83 1.61 16.25
CA MET A 382 -14.52 1.13 15.76
C MET A 382 -13.58 2.31 15.45
N MET A 383 -14.07 3.35 14.77
CA MET A 383 -13.28 4.54 14.44
C MET A 383 -12.77 5.27 15.68
N ARG A 384 -13.56 5.32 16.76
CA ARG A 384 -13.12 5.87 18.06
C ARG A 384 -11.93 5.10 18.66
N GLY A 385 -11.84 3.79 18.43
CA GLY A 385 -10.69 2.98 18.84
C GLY A 385 -9.40 3.35 18.10
N VAL A 386 -9.51 3.67 16.80
CA VAL A 386 -8.37 3.99 15.93
C VAL A 386 -7.93 5.45 16.05
N ALA A 387 -8.84 6.34 16.45
CA ALA A 387 -8.60 7.79 16.53
C ALA A 387 -7.32 8.14 17.31
N SER A 388 -7.12 7.54 18.49
CA SER A 388 -5.95 7.86 19.34
C SER A 388 -4.61 7.51 18.71
N THR A 389 -4.53 6.41 17.96
CA THR A 389 -3.30 6.04 17.23
C THR A 389 -3.06 7.01 16.08
N MET A 390 -4.11 7.38 15.32
CA MET A 390 -4.02 8.32 14.21
C MET A 390 -3.61 9.72 14.65
N GLU A 391 -4.19 10.23 15.75
CA GLU A 391 -3.80 11.52 16.34
C GLU A 391 -2.31 11.54 16.70
N LYS A 392 -1.80 10.47 17.31
CA LYS A 392 -0.37 10.36 17.66
C LYS A 392 0.52 10.28 16.43
N HIS A 393 0.12 9.51 15.41
CA HIS A 393 0.91 9.31 14.20
C HIS A 393 1.05 10.61 13.39
N HIS A 394 -0.07 11.30 13.16
CA HIS A 394 -0.12 12.51 12.34
C HIS A 394 0.12 13.80 13.13
N GLN A 395 0.15 13.72 14.47
CA GLN A 395 0.23 14.88 15.38
C GLN A 395 -0.89 15.91 15.18
N VAL A 396 -2.10 15.43 14.86
CA VAL A 396 -3.30 16.25 14.66
C VAL A 396 -4.35 15.94 15.71
N GLN A 397 -5.34 16.82 15.85
CA GLN A 397 -6.52 16.56 16.69
C GLN A 397 -7.68 16.11 15.81
N ILE A 398 -8.37 15.05 16.22
CA ILE A 398 -9.54 14.51 15.53
C ILE A 398 -10.78 14.77 16.40
N LEU A 399 -11.79 15.41 15.80
CA LEU A 399 -13.07 15.63 16.46
C LEU A 399 -14.00 14.42 16.26
N ASP A 400 -14.90 14.15 17.21
CA ASP A 400 -15.83 13.01 17.11
C ASP A 400 -16.76 13.14 15.89
N GLU A 401 -17.14 14.37 15.52
CA GLU A 401 -17.91 14.63 14.30
C GLU A 401 -17.17 14.20 13.02
N ALA A 402 -15.84 14.23 13.01
CA ALA A 402 -15.04 13.75 11.88
C ALA A 402 -15.08 12.23 11.78
N LEU A 403 -15.13 11.52 12.92
CA LEU A 403 -15.30 10.07 12.95
C LEU A 403 -16.67 9.68 12.40
N GLU A 404 -17.72 10.39 12.83
CA GLU A 404 -19.07 10.21 12.29
C GLU A 404 -19.14 10.53 10.80
N ALA A 405 -18.54 11.65 10.37
CA ALA A 405 -18.47 12.05 8.98
C ALA A 405 -17.75 11.01 8.13
N ALA A 406 -16.61 10.49 8.61
CA ALA A 406 -15.82 9.49 7.90
C ALA A 406 -16.63 8.22 7.65
N VAL A 407 -17.45 7.78 8.61
CA VAL A 407 -18.35 6.64 8.43
C VAL A 407 -19.50 6.98 7.49
N LYS A 408 -20.28 8.02 7.80
CA LYS A 408 -21.51 8.36 7.06
C LYS A 408 -21.24 8.73 5.60
N LEU A 409 -20.23 9.58 5.36
CA LEU A 409 -19.90 10.03 4.01
C LEU A 409 -19.28 8.90 3.17
N SER A 410 -18.38 8.09 3.75
CA SER A 410 -17.81 6.96 3.01
C SER A 410 -18.85 5.88 2.71
N HIS A 411 -19.76 5.59 3.65
CA HIS A 411 -20.86 4.66 3.43
C HIS A 411 -21.75 5.10 2.27
N ARG A 412 -22.05 6.40 2.17
CA ARG A 412 -22.92 6.94 1.13
C ARG A 412 -22.26 7.12 -0.23
N TYR A 413 -21.05 7.68 -0.27
CA TYR A 413 -20.42 8.15 -1.51
C TYR A 413 -19.32 7.22 -2.03
N ILE A 414 -18.92 6.20 -1.26
CA ILE A 414 -17.89 5.21 -1.64
C ILE A 414 -18.46 3.79 -1.52
N PRO A 415 -19.46 3.41 -2.36
CA PRO A 415 -20.15 2.12 -2.25
C PRO A 415 -19.31 0.93 -2.71
N ALA A 416 -18.22 1.15 -3.46
CA ALA A 416 -17.35 0.10 -3.98
C ALA A 416 -16.42 -0.53 -2.93
N ARG A 417 -16.35 0.04 -1.72
CA ARG A 417 -15.52 -0.42 -0.60
C ARG A 417 -16.38 -0.64 0.64
N GLN A 418 -15.87 -1.43 1.58
CA GLN A 418 -16.60 -1.79 2.80
C GLN A 418 -16.13 -1.00 4.03
N LEU A 419 -17.04 -0.78 4.98
CA LEU A 419 -16.71 -0.37 6.34
C LEU A 419 -16.01 -1.54 7.08
N PRO A 420 -15.07 -1.24 8.01
CA PRO A 420 -14.55 0.09 8.35
C PRO A 420 -13.39 0.56 7.46
N ASP A 421 -12.89 -0.25 6.53
CA ASP A 421 -11.69 0.07 5.72
C ASP A 421 -11.78 1.42 4.99
N LYS A 422 -12.92 1.70 4.34
CA LYS A 422 -13.12 2.99 3.64
C LYS A 422 -13.14 4.19 4.58
N SER A 423 -13.69 4.07 5.79
CA SER A 423 -13.72 5.17 6.76
C SER A 423 -12.37 5.37 7.42
N VAL A 424 -11.61 4.29 7.69
CA VAL A 424 -10.22 4.36 8.17
C VAL A 424 -9.33 5.05 7.13
N SER A 425 -9.39 4.61 5.87
CA SER A 425 -8.60 5.21 4.79
C SER A 425 -8.93 6.70 4.57
N LEU A 426 -10.22 7.05 4.67
CA LEU A 426 -10.69 8.41 4.54
C LEU A 426 -10.19 9.29 5.68
N LEU A 427 -10.31 8.81 6.92
CA LEU A 427 -9.83 9.54 8.10
C LEU A 427 -8.31 9.71 8.07
N ASP A 428 -7.55 8.68 7.68
CA ASP A 428 -6.09 8.74 7.56
C ASP A 428 -5.65 9.83 6.57
N THR A 429 -6.31 9.89 5.41
CA THR A 429 -6.05 10.92 4.40
C THR A 429 -6.41 12.31 4.90
N ALA A 430 -7.51 12.46 5.66
CA ALA A 430 -7.88 13.72 6.27
C ALA A 430 -6.85 14.16 7.33
N CYS A 431 -6.35 13.24 8.15
CA CYS A 431 -5.29 13.52 9.13
C CYS A 431 -4.01 14.00 8.45
N ALA A 432 -3.55 13.27 7.42
CA ALA A 432 -2.37 13.67 6.65
C ALA A 432 -2.55 15.05 6.00
N ARG A 433 -3.75 15.36 5.49
CA ARG A 433 -4.05 16.67 4.89
C ARG A 433 -3.99 17.80 5.91
N VAL A 434 -4.56 17.60 7.10
CA VAL A 434 -4.49 18.57 8.20
C VAL A 434 -3.03 18.77 8.62
N ALA A 435 -2.27 17.69 8.80
CA ALA A 435 -0.85 17.77 9.17
C ALA A 435 -0.03 18.56 8.14
N VAL A 436 -0.23 18.30 6.84
CA VAL A 436 0.42 19.06 5.77
C VAL A 436 -0.03 20.52 5.77
N SER A 437 -1.32 20.78 5.93
CA SER A 437 -1.89 22.13 5.94
C SER A 437 -1.32 23.03 7.04
N LEU A 438 -0.97 22.47 8.20
CA LEU A 438 -0.38 23.20 9.32
C LEU A 438 1.09 23.61 9.08
N HIS A 439 1.82 22.90 8.21
CA HIS A 439 3.27 23.06 8.06
C HIS A 439 3.72 23.49 6.65
N ALA A 440 2.88 23.32 5.64
CA ALA A 440 3.20 23.60 4.24
C ALA A 440 2.50 24.85 3.73
N THR A 441 3.00 25.37 2.60
CA THR A 441 2.32 26.42 1.83
C THR A 441 1.03 25.86 1.22
N PRO A 442 -0.11 26.55 1.32
CA PRO A 442 -1.37 26.13 0.69
C PRO A 442 -1.23 25.95 -0.83
N ALA A 443 -1.95 24.97 -1.38
CA ALA A 443 -1.89 24.66 -2.81
C ALA A 443 -2.23 25.87 -3.70
N GLU A 444 -3.24 26.66 -3.33
CA GLU A 444 -3.62 27.87 -4.08
C GLU A 444 -2.49 28.90 -4.18
N VAL A 445 -1.69 29.05 -3.12
CA VAL A 445 -0.54 29.97 -3.07
C VAL A 445 0.60 29.43 -3.93
N ASP A 446 0.90 28.14 -3.82
CA ASP A 446 1.94 27.49 -4.62
C ASP A 446 1.60 27.49 -6.12
N ASP A 447 0.34 27.24 -6.47
CA ASP A 447 -0.16 27.28 -7.85
C ASP A 447 -0.06 28.69 -8.45
N SER A 448 -0.45 29.73 -7.71
CA SER A 448 -0.30 31.11 -8.19
C SER A 448 1.18 31.50 -8.36
N ARG A 449 2.08 31.06 -7.46
CA ARG A 449 3.53 31.27 -7.61
C ARG A 449 4.08 30.62 -8.88
N LYS A 450 3.70 29.36 -9.16
CA LYS A 450 4.10 28.64 -10.38
C LYS A 450 3.55 29.28 -11.65
N ARG A 451 2.31 29.79 -11.62
CA ARG A 451 1.73 30.52 -12.77
C ARG A 451 2.46 31.82 -13.04
N ILE A 452 2.82 32.56 -12.00
CA ILE A 452 3.63 33.78 -12.12
C ILE A 452 4.99 33.46 -12.76
N GLU A 453 5.68 32.42 -12.30
CA GLU A 453 6.96 31.98 -12.89
C GLU A 453 6.81 31.59 -14.37
N ALA A 454 5.71 30.91 -14.72
CA ALA A 454 5.41 30.55 -16.11
C ALA A 454 5.20 31.79 -16.99
N PHE A 455 4.42 32.77 -16.53
CA PHE A 455 4.21 34.02 -17.27
C PHE A 455 5.47 34.88 -17.37
N GLU A 456 6.30 34.94 -16.33
CA GLU A 456 7.60 35.63 -16.38
C GLU A 456 8.55 34.97 -17.39
N THR A 457 8.55 33.64 -17.44
CA THR A 457 9.31 32.88 -18.43
C THR A 457 8.80 33.15 -19.85
N GLU A 458 7.48 33.20 -20.04
CA GLU A 458 6.85 33.53 -21.32
C GLU A 458 7.23 34.95 -21.78
N LEU A 459 7.13 35.95 -20.90
CA LEU A 459 7.53 37.33 -21.19
C LEU A 459 9.03 37.44 -21.54
N ALA A 460 9.89 36.66 -20.88
CA ALA A 460 11.31 36.61 -21.22
C ALA A 460 11.56 36.00 -22.62
N ILE A 461 10.78 34.99 -23.02
CA ILE A 461 10.82 34.42 -24.38
C ILE A 461 10.34 35.46 -25.40
N ILE A 462 9.17 36.08 -25.17
CA ILE A 462 8.60 37.12 -26.02
C ILE A 462 9.58 38.28 -26.18
N GLY A 463 10.24 38.71 -25.10
CA GLY A 463 11.26 39.76 -25.14
C GLY A 463 12.45 39.42 -26.04
N ARG A 464 12.90 38.15 -26.04
CA ARG A 464 13.95 37.68 -26.96
C ARG A 464 13.47 37.63 -28.41
N GLU A 465 12.25 37.16 -28.66
CA GLU A 465 11.62 37.11 -29.99
C GLU A 465 11.48 38.52 -30.58
N LYS A 466 10.99 39.47 -29.79
CA LYS A 466 10.89 40.89 -30.14
C LYS A 466 12.25 41.50 -30.47
N ALA A 467 13.30 41.15 -29.73
CA ALA A 467 14.66 41.65 -29.97
C ALA A 467 15.26 41.15 -31.31
N ILE A 468 14.82 40.01 -31.83
CA ILE A 468 15.24 39.48 -33.14
C ILE A 468 14.26 39.82 -34.28
N GLY A 469 13.24 40.64 -34.01
CA GLY A 469 12.31 41.15 -35.02
C GLY A 469 11.16 40.20 -35.39
N VAL A 470 10.85 39.22 -34.54
CA VAL A 470 9.64 38.38 -34.69
C VAL A 470 8.41 39.19 -34.28
N ASP A 471 7.33 39.11 -35.08
CA ASP A 471 6.04 39.74 -34.75
C ASP A 471 5.35 38.95 -33.62
N ILE A 472 5.09 39.64 -32.52
CA ILE A 472 4.53 39.10 -31.27
C ILE A 472 3.04 39.41 -31.09
N GLY A 473 2.43 40.23 -31.95
CA GLY A 473 1.01 40.60 -31.86
C GLY A 473 0.61 41.13 -30.47
N SER A 474 -0.49 40.59 -29.92
CA SER A 474 -1.02 40.93 -28.59
C SER A 474 -0.45 40.10 -27.43
N ARG A 475 0.43 39.12 -27.71
CA ARG A 475 0.88 38.13 -26.73
C ARG A 475 1.57 38.75 -25.51
N GLU A 476 2.39 39.77 -25.71
CA GLU A 476 3.08 40.48 -24.62
C GLU A 476 2.07 41.17 -23.69
N ALA A 477 1.08 41.87 -24.28
CA ALA A 477 0.04 42.57 -23.51
C ALA A 477 -0.86 41.59 -22.74
N GLU A 478 -1.25 40.47 -23.36
CA GLU A 478 -2.06 39.43 -22.73
C GLU A 478 -1.30 38.76 -21.56
N ALA A 479 -0.02 38.43 -21.75
CA ALA A 479 0.82 37.84 -20.71
C ALA A 479 1.07 38.81 -19.55
N ASP A 480 1.31 40.11 -19.82
CA ASP A 480 1.44 41.15 -18.79
C ASP A 480 0.14 41.33 -18.00
N GLU A 481 -1.02 41.32 -18.66
CA GLU A 481 -2.33 41.41 -18.00
C GLU A 481 -2.59 40.21 -17.09
N GLN A 482 -2.32 38.98 -17.57
CA GLN A 482 -2.47 37.75 -16.79
C GLN A 482 -1.48 37.70 -15.61
N LEU A 483 -0.23 38.13 -15.81
CA LEU A 483 0.77 38.24 -14.75
C LEU A 483 0.35 39.24 -13.68
N ALA A 484 -0.16 40.41 -14.07
CA ALA A 484 -0.65 41.41 -13.13
C ALA A 484 -1.85 40.89 -12.32
N ALA A 485 -2.78 40.18 -12.98
CA ALA A 485 -3.93 39.56 -12.34
C ALA A 485 -3.52 38.45 -11.34
N GLU A 486 -2.62 37.54 -11.73
CA GLU A 486 -2.15 36.47 -10.82
C GLU A 486 -1.28 37.02 -9.68
N ARG A 487 -0.48 38.07 -9.89
CA ARG A 487 0.25 38.75 -8.79
C ARG A 487 -0.69 39.37 -7.78
N LYS A 488 -1.77 40.01 -8.24
CA LYS A 488 -2.82 40.55 -7.35
C LYS A 488 -3.48 39.42 -6.56
N ARG A 489 -3.83 38.31 -7.23
CA ARG A 489 -4.41 37.13 -6.59
C ARG A 489 -3.48 36.53 -5.55
N LEU A 490 -2.19 36.38 -5.85
CA LEU A 490 -1.19 35.87 -4.90
C LEU A 490 -1.11 36.76 -3.65
N ALA A 491 -1.09 38.09 -3.81
CA ALA A 491 -1.06 39.02 -2.69
C ALA A 491 -2.31 38.89 -1.79
N GLU A 492 -3.49 38.73 -2.38
CA GLU A 492 -4.74 38.48 -1.64
C GLU A 492 -4.70 37.14 -0.89
N LEU A 493 -4.20 36.08 -1.54
CA LEU A 493 -4.06 34.75 -0.93
C LEU A 493 -3.03 34.74 0.21
N GLU A 494 -1.88 35.39 0.04
CA GLU A 494 -0.84 35.47 1.08
C GLU A 494 -1.31 36.27 2.29
N ALA A 495 -2.06 37.36 2.07
CA ALA A 495 -2.67 38.13 3.15
C ALA A 495 -3.68 37.28 3.94
N ARG A 496 -4.60 36.61 3.25
CA ARG A 496 -5.60 35.72 3.86
C ARG A 496 -4.92 34.56 4.60
N TRP A 497 -3.90 33.95 4.01
CA TRP A 497 -3.15 32.85 4.63
C TRP A 497 -2.48 33.28 5.94
N ALA A 498 -1.89 34.48 5.99
CA ALA A 498 -1.26 35.01 7.20
C ALA A 498 -2.29 35.28 8.32
N GLU A 499 -3.47 35.78 7.95
CA GLU A 499 -4.58 36.02 8.88
C GLU A 499 -5.15 34.71 9.43
N GLU A 500 -5.44 33.74 8.55
CA GLU A 500 -5.88 32.39 8.94
C GLU A 500 -4.86 31.74 9.88
N ARG A 501 -3.56 31.82 9.56
CA ARG A 501 -2.50 31.23 10.39
C ARG A 501 -2.49 31.80 11.80
N THR A 502 -2.66 33.11 11.93
CA THR A 502 -2.69 33.79 13.24
C THR A 502 -3.86 33.29 14.08
N LEU A 503 -5.05 33.16 13.49
CA LEU A 503 -6.24 32.64 14.17
C LEU A 503 -6.11 31.16 14.53
N VAL A 504 -5.54 30.34 13.64
CA VAL A 504 -5.31 28.91 13.88
C VAL A 504 -4.31 28.68 15.01
N ASP A 505 -3.20 29.42 15.03
CA ASP A 505 -2.19 29.35 16.09
C ASP A 505 -2.80 29.73 17.45
N GLU A 506 -3.62 30.79 17.49
CA GLU A 506 -4.36 31.18 18.70
C GLU A 506 -5.35 30.09 19.13
N LEU A 507 -6.14 29.54 18.20
CA LEU A 507 -7.11 28.49 18.45
C LEU A 507 -6.46 27.23 19.04
N LEU A 508 -5.33 26.78 18.47
CA LEU A 508 -4.61 25.61 18.96
C LEU A 508 -4.03 25.85 20.35
N ALA A 509 -3.49 27.05 20.62
CA ALA A 509 -2.99 27.44 21.94
C ALA A 509 -4.11 27.47 23.00
N LEU A 510 -5.28 28.04 22.67
CA LEU A 510 -6.45 28.07 23.55
C LEU A 510 -6.95 26.64 23.87
N ARG A 511 -7.05 25.78 22.84
CA ARG A 511 -7.44 24.37 23.02
C ARG A 511 -6.44 23.60 23.90
N ALA A 512 -5.14 23.82 23.70
CA ALA A 512 -4.10 23.20 24.53
C ALA A 512 -4.23 23.61 26.01
N LYS A 513 -4.44 24.91 26.29
CA LYS A 513 -4.70 25.40 27.65
C LYS A 513 -5.96 24.77 28.25
N LEU A 514 -7.07 24.75 27.53
CA LEU A 514 -8.35 24.21 28.04
C LEU A 514 -8.31 22.70 28.31
N ARG A 515 -7.46 21.95 27.61
CA ARG A 515 -7.20 20.52 27.86
C ARG A 515 -6.31 20.27 29.08
N ALA A 516 -5.40 21.19 29.42
CA ALA A 516 -4.55 21.09 30.60
C ALA A 516 -5.44 21.08 31.87
N GLY A 517 -5.70 19.88 32.41
CA GLY A 517 -6.57 19.66 33.57
C GLY A 517 -7.73 18.68 33.36
N ILE A 518 -8.02 18.26 32.12
CA ILE A 518 -9.01 17.20 31.85
C ILE A 518 -8.26 15.85 31.82
N LYS A 519 -8.64 14.90 32.67
CA LYS A 519 -8.13 13.52 32.56
C LYS A 519 -8.51 12.93 31.19
N PRO A 520 -7.62 12.22 30.49
CA PRO A 520 -8.03 11.47 29.30
C PRO A 520 -9.21 10.57 29.64
N VAL A 521 -10.19 10.49 28.73
CA VAL A 521 -11.41 9.69 28.91
C VAL A 521 -11.00 8.23 29.09
N GLU A 522 -11.36 7.63 30.22
CA GLU A 522 -11.09 6.22 30.54
C GLU A 522 -11.75 5.29 29.51
N GLY A 523 -10.96 4.41 28.87
CA GLY A 523 -11.49 3.41 27.94
C GLY A 523 -10.50 2.45 27.30
N THR A 524 -9.19 2.73 27.33
CA THR A 524 -8.18 1.99 26.54
C THR A 524 -7.04 1.37 27.34
N GLY A 525 -7.25 1.15 28.65
CA GLY A 525 -6.40 0.49 29.67
C GLY A 525 -5.13 -0.26 29.23
N SER A 526 -4.21 0.43 28.56
CA SER A 526 -2.94 -0.06 28.08
C SER A 526 -1.83 0.64 28.86
N LYS A 527 -0.82 -0.13 29.29
CA LYS A 527 0.37 0.42 29.96
C LYS A 527 1.08 1.49 29.11
N LEU A 528 0.88 1.48 27.78
CA LEU A 528 1.42 2.48 26.86
C LEU A 528 0.75 3.86 26.98
N GLU A 529 -0.50 3.95 27.43
CA GLU A 529 -1.12 5.25 27.71
C GLU A 529 -0.56 5.85 29.00
N ALA A 530 -0.24 5.01 29.99
CA ALA A 530 0.42 5.44 31.23
C ALA A 530 1.85 5.94 30.98
N GLU A 531 2.56 5.35 30.01
CA GLU A 531 3.89 5.81 29.60
C GLU A 531 3.82 7.08 28.74
N ALA A 532 2.82 7.24 27.86
CA ALA A 532 2.59 8.48 27.11
C ALA A 532 2.13 9.65 28.00
N THR A 533 1.45 9.38 29.12
CA THR A 533 1.16 10.40 30.16
C THR A 533 2.38 10.77 30.99
N ALA A 534 3.41 9.90 31.05
CA ALA A 534 4.65 10.19 31.75
C ALA A 534 5.59 11.10 30.93
N GLU A 535 5.57 11.00 29.58
CA GLU A 535 6.37 11.87 28.69
C GLU A 535 5.75 13.25 28.45
N SER A 536 4.43 13.42 28.67
CA SER A 536 3.71 14.69 28.50
C SER A 536 3.75 15.61 29.74
N GLY A 537 4.82 15.53 30.53
CA GLY A 537 5.25 16.60 31.43
C GLY A 537 4.18 17.13 32.38
N GLY A 538 3.86 16.38 33.44
CA GLY A 538 3.22 16.91 34.65
C GLY A 538 1.75 17.30 34.49
N ALA A 539 0.91 16.80 35.40
CA ALA A 539 -0.45 17.33 35.57
C ALA A 539 -0.35 18.82 35.94
N ALA A 540 -0.50 19.71 34.95
CA ALA A 540 -0.65 21.13 35.17
C ALA A 540 -1.87 21.34 36.10
N ALA A 541 -1.72 22.25 37.06
CA ALA A 541 -2.77 22.56 38.01
C ALA A 541 -4.09 22.91 37.28
N PRO A 542 -5.25 22.43 37.76
CA PRO A 542 -6.52 22.76 37.14
C PRO A 542 -6.71 24.28 37.09
N ILE A 543 -6.98 24.80 35.89
CA ILE A 543 -7.27 26.21 35.64
C ILE A 543 -8.48 26.62 36.51
N ASP A 544 -8.43 27.82 37.12
CA ASP A 544 -9.56 28.38 37.87
C ASP A 544 -10.82 28.46 36.99
N GLY A 545 -12.01 28.29 37.59
CA GLY A 545 -13.28 28.26 36.87
C GLY A 545 -13.54 29.53 36.06
N ALA A 546 -13.21 30.70 36.62
CA ALA A 546 -13.37 31.99 35.95
C ALA A 546 -12.40 32.17 34.77
N GLU A 547 -11.16 31.71 34.93
CA GLU A 547 -10.16 31.74 33.86
C GLU A 547 -10.54 30.76 32.73
N ARG A 548 -11.07 29.58 33.07
CA ARG A 548 -11.59 28.61 32.10
C ARG A 548 -12.76 29.18 31.28
N GLU A 549 -13.71 29.86 31.92
CA GLU A 549 -14.83 30.53 31.23
C GLU A 549 -14.34 31.61 30.27
N ALA A 550 -13.37 32.44 30.68
CA ALA A 550 -12.80 33.47 29.82
C ALA A 550 -12.08 32.87 28.60
N GLN A 551 -11.29 31.80 28.79
CA GLN A 551 -10.61 31.10 27.69
C GLN A 551 -11.61 30.42 26.74
N MET A 552 -12.71 29.86 27.26
CA MET A 552 -13.79 29.28 26.44
C MET A 552 -14.50 30.35 25.59
N ALA A 553 -14.81 31.51 26.18
CA ALA A 553 -15.42 32.62 25.44
C ALA A 553 -14.50 33.12 24.32
N ARG A 554 -13.18 33.24 24.60
CA ARG A 554 -12.21 33.61 23.57
C ARG A 554 -12.09 32.55 22.47
N LEU A 555 -12.11 31.26 22.83
CA LEU A 555 -12.08 30.17 21.85
C LEU A 555 -13.29 30.22 20.90
N GLN A 556 -14.48 30.48 21.41
CA GLN A 556 -15.70 30.62 20.60
C GLN A 556 -15.62 31.80 19.64
N GLU A 557 -15.07 32.93 20.10
CA GLU A 557 -14.88 34.11 19.25
C GLU A 557 -13.89 33.84 18.11
N VAL A 558 -12.72 33.25 18.41
CA VAL A 558 -11.71 32.90 17.41
C VAL A 558 -12.26 31.88 16.40
N GLN A 559 -13.03 30.89 16.86
CA GLN A 559 -13.69 29.93 15.97
C GLN A 559 -14.66 30.60 15.01
N LYS A 560 -15.45 31.57 15.49
CA LYS A 560 -16.38 32.32 14.65
C LYS A 560 -15.65 33.17 13.62
N GLN A 561 -14.61 33.90 14.03
CA GLN A 561 -13.77 34.71 13.14
C GLN A 561 -13.12 33.84 12.05
N LEU A 562 -12.58 32.67 12.43
CA LEU A 562 -11.98 31.74 11.49
C LEU A 562 -13.01 31.19 10.49
N ALA A 563 -14.20 30.80 10.95
CA ALA A 563 -15.25 30.28 10.08
C ALA A 563 -15.76 31.33 9.07
N GLU A 564 -15.91 32.59 9.50
CA GLU A 564 -16.29 33.70 8.62
C GLU A 564 -15.21 34.01 7.58
N LEU A 565 -13.93 33.93 7.97
CA LEU A 565 -12.79 34.16 7.07
C LEU A 565 -12.62 33.04 6.04
N GLN A 566 -12.80 31.78 6.45
CA GLN A 566 -12.55 30.61 5.62
C GLN A 566 -13.68 30.30 4.64
N GLY A 567 -14.94 30.49 5.05
CA GLY A 567 -16.10 30.14 4.24
C GLY A 567 -16.03 28.70 3.72
N GLU A 568 -16.21 28.52 2.40
CA GLU A 568 -16.18 27.19 1.76
C GLU A 568 -14.76 26.71 1.39
N ASN A 569 -13.75 27.60 1.37
CA ASN A 569 -12.41 27.33 0.85
C ASN A 569 -11.31 27.71 1.88
N PRO A 570 -11.12 26.90 2.95
CA PRO A 570 -10.09 27.14 3.96
C PRO A 570 -8.69 26.94 3.37
N LEU A 571 -7.77 27.87 3.64
CA LEU A 571 -6.35 27.71 3.30
C LEU A 571 -5.60 26.88 4.35
N ILE A 572 -6.02 26.95 5.62
CA ILE A 572 -5.46 26.16 6.73
C ILE A 572 -6.55 25.35 7.42
N LEU A 573 -6.36 24.04 7.53
CA LEU A 573 -7.23 23.17 8.33
C LEU A 573 -6.64 23.04 9.74
N PRO A 574 -7.28 23.58 10.80
CA PRO A 574 -6.73 23.53 12.16
C PRO A 574 -6.82 22.14 12.80
N THR A 575 -7.87 21.39 12.48
CA THR A 575 -8.17 20.08 13.07
C THR A 575 -8.92 19.20 12.07
N VAL A 576 -8.95 17.90 12.33
CA VAL A 576 -9.73 16.97 11.53
C VAL A 576 -11.18 17.04 12.01
N ASP A 577 -12.01 17.73 11.23
CA ASP A 577 -13.43 17.97 11.44
C ASP A 577 -14.28 17.43 10.27
N TYR A 578 -15.58 17.75 10.27
CA TYR A 578 -16.47 17.38 9.16
C TYR A 578 -15.97 17.91 7.80
N GLN A 579 -15.50 19.16 7.75
CA GLN A 579 -15.10 19.82 6.50
C GLN A 579 -13.83 19.19 5.93
N ALA A 580 -12.85 18.87 6.77
CA ALA A 580 -11.64 18.16 6.37
C ALA A 580 -11.96 16.80 5.74
N VAL A 581 -12.86 16.02 6.37
CA VAL A 581 -13.29 14.72 5.84
C VAL A 581 -14.08 14.90 4.54
N ALA A 582 -15.04 15.81 4.50
CA ALA A 582 -15.86 16.05 3.31
C ALA A 582 -15.03 16.55 2.12
N ALA A 583 -13.99 17.36 2.34
CA ALA A 583 -13.06 17.79 1.30
C ALA A 583 -12.33 16.59 0.66
N VAL A 584 -11.88 15.63 1.47
CA VAL A 584 -11.23 14.41 0.94
C VAL A 584 -12.23 13.57 0.13
N VAL A 585 -13.47 13.39 0.62
CA VAL A 585 -14.51 12.69 -0.15
C VAL A 585 -14.78 13.42 -1.45
N GLY A 586 -14.81 14.76 -1.43
CA GLY A 586 -15.02 15.58 -2.62
C GLY A 586 -13.95 15.34 -3.67
N ASP A 587 -12.69 15.27 -3.27
CA ASP A 587 -11.58 14.97 -4.20
C ASP A 587 -11.65 13.54 -4.76
N TRP A 588 -12.06 12.57 -3.94
CA TRP A 588 -12.15 11.17 -4.37
C TRP A 588 -13.34 10.90 -5.31
N THR A 589 -14.42 11.66 -5.15
CA THR A 589 -15.71 11.40 -5.83
C THR A 589 -16.07 12.43 -6.88
N GLY A 590 -15.42 13.61 -6.86
CA GLY A 590 -15.76 14.77 -7.67
C GLY A 590 -16.99 15.55 -7.17
N ILE A 591 -17.55 15.19 -6.01
CA ILE A 591 -18.76 15.81 -5.46
C ILE A 591 -18.37 17.04 -4.62
N PRO A 592 -18.95 18.24 -4.86
CA PRO A 592 -18.61 19.42 -4.06
C PRO A 592 -19.00 19.28 -2.58
N VAL A 593 -18.14 19.75 -1.67
CA VAL A 593 -18.34 19.74 -0.20
C VAL A 593 -19.68 20.37 0.20
N GLY A 594 -20.01 21.52 -0.39
CA GLY A 594 -21.27 22.22 -0.14
C GLY A 594 -22.51 21.40 -0.51
N ARG A 595 -22.42 20.46 -1.47
CA ARG A 595 -23.53 19.51 -1.75
C ARG A 595 -23.61 18.40 -0.71
N MET A 596 -22.48 17.97 -0.13
CA MET A 596 -22.47 16.94 0.93
C MET A 596 -22.95 17.48 2.28
N ALA A 597 -22.61 18.74 2.60
CA ALA A 597 -22.99 19.42 3.84
C ALA A 597 -24.48 19.76 3.93
N ARG A 598 -25.23 19.70 2.81
CA ARG A 598 -26.68 19.89 2.85
C ARG A 598 -27.33 18.76 3.61
N ASN A 599 -28.25 19.12 4.51
CA ASN A 599 -28.99 18.15 5.30
C ASN A 599 -29.69 17.14 4.36
N GLU A 600 -29.47 15.85 4.58
CA GLU A 600 -30.08 14.78 3.78
C GLU A 600 -31.61 14.94 3.73
N ILE A 601 -32.20 15.34 4.86
CA ILE A 601 -33.64 15.61 4.98
C ILE A 601 -34.04 16.74 4.05
N GLU A 602 -33.29 17.85 4.04
CA GLU A 602 -33.60 18.99 3.17
C GLU A 602 -33.46 18.63 1.69
N THR A 603 -32.44 17.83 1.35
CA THR A 603 -32.26 17.31 -0.01
C THR A 603 -33.47 16.47 -0.41
N ILE A 604 -33.88 15.52 0.42
CA ILE A 604 -35.06 14.65 0.20
C ILE A 604 -36.36 15.46 0.08
N LEU A 605 -36.53 16.50 0.90
CA LEU A 605 -37.70 17.39 0.84
C LEU A 605 -37.75 18.18 -0.48
N LYS A 606 -36.58 18.56 -1.01
CA LYS A 606 -36.45 19.33 -2.27
C LYS A 606 -36.16 18.46 -3.51
N VAL A 607 -36.28 17.13 -3.42
CA VAL A 607 -36.03 16.22 -4.56
C VAL A 607 -36.92 16.55 -5.74
N ALA A 608 -38.22 16.81 -5.52
CA ALA A 608 -39.15 17.13 -6.61
C ALA A 608 -38.71 18.38 -7.37
N ASP A 609 -38.37 19.45 -6.64
CA ASP A 609 -37.91 20.72 -7.22
C ASP A 609 -36.59 20.53 -7.98
N SER A 610 -35.66 19.76 -7.42
CA SER A 610 -34.36 19.47 -8.04
C SER A 610 -34.52 18.67 -9.33
N LEU A 611 -35.43 17.69 -9.35
CA LEU A 611 -35.75 16.93 -10.56
C LEU A 611 -36.43 17.81 -11.62
N ALA A 612 -37.34 18.71 -11.20
CA ALA A 612 -38.08 19.60 -12.10
C ALA A 612 -37.18 20.63 -12.81
N GLN A 613 -36.02 20.99 -12.23
CA GLN A 613 -35.01 21.82 -12.91
C GLN A 613 -34.43 21.16 -14.17
N ARG A 614 -34.42 19.82 -14.22
CA ARG A 614 -33.78 19.03 -15.27
C ARG A 614 -34.79 18.31 -16.17
N VAL A 615 -35.90 17.84 -15.60
CA VAL A 615 -36.99 17.16 -16.31
C VAL A 615 -38.19 18.10 -16.42
N ILE A 616 -38.23 18.86 -17.52
CA ILE A 616 -39.22 19.93 -17.72
C ILE A 616 -40.60 19.36 -18.09
N GLY A 617 -41.65 19.87 -17.44
CA GLY A 617 -43.04 19.57 -17.77
C GLY A 617 -43.56 18.20 -17.27
N GLN A 618 -42.84 17.55 -16.35
CA GLN A 618 -43.20 16.26 -15.76
C GLN A 618 -43.46 16.35 -14.25
N ASP A 619 -43.91 17.50 -13.76
CA ASP A 619 -44.03 17.81 -12.32
C ASP A 619 -44.81 16.75 -11.56
N HIS A 620 -45.93 16.27 -12.12
CA HIS A 620 -46.75 15.24 -11.49
C HIS A 620 -45.97 13.94 -11.25
N ALA A 621 -45.18 13.49 -12.23
CA ALA A 621 -44.35 12.30 -12.09
C ALA A 621 -43.23 12.51 -11.07
N MET A 622 -42.58 13.68 -11.07
CA MET A 622 -41.51 14.01 -10.12
C MET A 622 -42.03 14.04 -8.68
N HIS A 623 -43.21 14.61 -8.44
CA HIS A 623 -43.86 14.61 -7.12
C HIS A 623 -44.20 13.20 -6.64
N MET A 624 -44.66 12.31 -7.53
CA MET A 624 -44.93 10.91 -7.16
C MET A 624 -43.66 10.15 -6.77
N ILE A 625 -42.58 10.35 -7.53
CA ILE A 625 -41.26 9.77 -7.23
C ILE A 625 -40.75 10.30 -5.88
N ALA A 626 -40.75 11.62 -5.69
CA ALA A 626 -40.29 12.26 -4.46
C ALA A 626 -41.09 11.78 -3.23
N LYS A 627 -42.42 11.72 -3.32
CA LYS A 627 -43.28 11.25 -2.22
C LYS A 627 -42.94 9.82 -1.80
N ARG A 628 -42.66 8.94 -2.77
CA ARG A 628 -42.28 7.55 -2.50
C ARG A 628 -40.94 7.46 -1.79
N ILE A 629 -39.95 8.23 -2.25
CA ILE A 629 -38.62 8.30 -1.62
C ILE A 629 -38.72 8.85 -0.19
N GLN A 630 -39.49 9.91 0.02
CA GLN A 630 -39.77 10.50 1.34
C GLN A 630 -40.40 9.47 2.29
N THR A 631 -41.39 8.71 1.81
CA THR A 631 -42.05 7.65 2.60
C THR A 631 -41.05 6.58 3.05
N SER A 632 -40.19 6.14 2.13
CA SER A 632 -39.18 5.12 2.44
C SER A 632 -38.14 5.65 3.44
N ARG A 633 -37.67 6.89 3.26
CA ARG A 633 -36.68 7.52 4.15
C ARG A 633 -37.23 7.84 5.54
N ALA A 634 -38.54 8.05 5.66
CA ALA A 634 -39.22 8.18 6.95
C ALA A 634 -39.39 6.86 7.72
N GLY A 635 -38.91 5.72 7.18
CA GLY A 635 -39.04 4.41 7.82
C GLY A 635 -40.48 3.88 7.89
N LEU A 636 -41.40 4.47 7.11
CA LEU A 636 -42.82 4.12 7.09
C LEU A 636 -43.14 2.94 6.16
N ASP A 637 -42.13 2.28 5.60
CA ASP A 637 -42.29 1.15 4.69
C ASP A 637 -41.50 -0.07 5.17
N ASN A 638 -41.76 -1.22 4.54
CA ASN A 638 -41.10 -2.47 4.85
C ASN A 638 -39.59 -2.40 4.51
N PRO A 639 -38.68 -2.62 5.48
CA PRO A 639 -37.23 -2.59 5.27
C PRO A 639 -36.71 -3.59 4.23
N SER A 640 -37.45 -4.67 3.95
CA SER A 640 -37.06 -5.69 2.97
C SER A 640 -37.44 -5.35 1.52
N LYS A 641 -38.07 -4.19 1.28
CA LYS A 641 -38.46 -3.74 -0.07
C LYS A 641 -37.53 -2.65 -0.59
N PRO A 642 -37.36 -2.53 -1.92
CA PRO A 642 -36.66 -1.40 -2.52
C PRO A 642 -37.32 -0.06 -2.14
N ILE A 643 -36.50 0.99 -2.03
CA ILE A 643 -36.92 2.38 -1.74
C ILE A 643 -38.09 2.80 -2.65
N GLY A 644 -38.00 2.48 -3.94
CA GLY A 644 -39.07 2.70 -4.89
C GLY A 644 -38.94 1.79 -6.11
N VAL A 645 -40.09 1.38 -6.65
CA VAL A 645 -40.20 0.67 -7.93
C VAL A 645 -41.08 1.53 -8.82
N PHE A 646 -40.52 2.05 -9.90
CA PHE A 646 -41.21 2.98 -10.79
C PHE A 646 -41.23 2.43 -12.21
N MET A 647 -42.37 2.58 -12.88
CA MET A 647 -42.51 2.32 -14.32
C MET A 647 -42.76 3.67 -15.01
N LEU A 648 -41.74 4.19 -15.69
CA LEU A 648 -41.85 5.44 -16.43
C LEU A 648 -42.47 5.17 -17.81
N ALA A 649 -43.78 5.38 -17.93
CA ALA A 649 -44.53 5.15 -19.16
C ALA A 649 -44.70 6.45 -19.95
N GLY A 650 -44.23 6.48 -21.21
CA GLY A 650 -44.34 7.64 -22.08
C GLY A 650 -43.64 7.41 -23.43
N THR A 651 -43.86 8.30 -24.41
CA THR A 651 -43.21 8.25 -25.73
C THR A 651 -41.68 8.45 -25.62
N SER A 652 -40.92 8.09 -26.66
CA SER A 652 -39.47 8.31 -26.66
C SER A 652 -39.15 9.81 -26.59
N GLY A 653 -38.06 10.19 -25.92
CA GLY A 653 -37.60 11.57 -25.80
C GLY A 653 -38.26 12.44 -24.71
N VAL A 654 -39.24 11.93 -23.96
CA VAL A 654 -39.95 12.71 -22.91
C VAL A 654 -39.22 12.83 -21.57
N GLY A 655 -37.94 12.44 -21.50
CA GLY A 655 -37.14 12.55 -20.27
C GLY A 655 -37.20 11.35 -19.32
N LYS A 656 -37.59 10.15 -19.78
CA LYS A 656 -37.59 8.92 -18.95
C LYS A 656 -36.20 8.58 -18.41
N THR A 657 -35.22 8.48 -19.30
CA THR A 657 -33.83 8.21 -18.93
C THR A 657 -33.25 9.37 -18.12
N GLU A 658 -33.57 10.61 -18.50
CA GLU A 658 -33.15 11.81 -17.78
C GLU A 658 -33.65 11.83 -16.34
N THR A 659 -34.86 11.34 -16.09
CA THR A 659 -35.41 11.20 -14.72
C THR A 659 -34.54 10.26 -13.87
N ALA A 660 -34.09 9.14 -14.44
CA ALA A 660 -33.22 8.21 -13.72
C ALA A 660 -31.83 8.81 -13.43
N LEU A 661 -31.25 9.54 -14.39
CA LEU A 661 -29.98 10.24 -14.22
C LEU A 661 -30.07 11.36 -13.17
N ALA A 662 -31.09 12.22 -13.28
CA ALA A 662 -31.33 13.30 -12.32
C ALA A 662 -31.58 12.76 -10.90
N LEU A 663 -32.25 11.61 -10.79
CA LEU A 663 -32.47 10.96 -9.51
C LEU A 663 -31.18 10.36 -8.93
N ALA A 664 -30.34 9.75 -9.78
CA ALA A 664 -29.04 9.25 -9.40
C ALA A 664 -28.14 10.37 -8.85
N GLU A 665 -28.12 11.52 -9.55
CA GLU A 665 -27.39 12.70 -9.13
C GLU A 665 -27.92 13.26 -7.80
N ALA A 666 -29.24 13.47 -7.69
CA ALA A 666 -29.83 14.11 -6.51
C ALA A 666 -29.71 13.28 -5.22
N LEU A 667 -29.82 11.95 -5.30
CA LEU A 667 -29.82 11.09 -4.12
C LEU A 667 -28.45 10.52 -3.80
N TYR A 668 -27.69 10.14 -4.83
CA TYR A 668 -26.46 9.37 -4.69
C TYR A 668 -25.23 10.16 -5.12
N GLY A 669 -25.38 11.44 -5.49
CA GLY A 669 -24.26 12.34 -5.72
C GLY A 669 -23.61 12.22 -7.10
N GLY A 670 -24.18 11.44 -8.03
CA GLY A 670 -23.67 11.40 -9.40
C GLY A 670 -24.39 10.41 -10.31
N GLU A 671 -24.36 10.67 -11.61
CA GLU A 671 -24.94 9.81 -12.66
C GLU A 671 -24.23 8.47 -12.79
N GLN A 672 -22.92 8.42 -12.48
CA GLN A 672 -22.10 7.21 -12.48
C GLN A 672 -22.59 6.12 -11.52
N ASN A 673 -23.45 6.48 -10.55
CA ASN A 673 -24.08 5.54 -9.64
C ASN A 673 -25.32 4.85 -10.24
N LEU A 674 -25.69 5.16 -11.49
CA LEU A 674 -26.78 4.51 -12.21
C LEU A 674 -26.32 3.20 -12.85
N ILE A 675 -26.95 2.09 -12.46
CA ILE A 675 -26.78 0.80 -13.13
C ILE A 675 -27.81 0.70 -14.25
N THR A 676 -27.33 0.60 -15.49
CA THR A 676 -28.19 0.43 -16.68
C THR A 676 -28.13 -1.02 -17.15
N ILE A 677 -29.29 -1.64 -17.31
CA ILE A 677 -29.45 -2.97 -17.90
C ILE A 677 -30.21 -2.77 -19.20
N ASN A 678 -29.54 -2.99 -20.33
CA ASN A 678 -30.11 -2.84 -21.67
C ASN A 678 -30.69 -4.16 -22.18
#